data_AF-A0A7L2AKN3-F1
#
_entry.id   AF-A0A7L2AKN3-F1
#
_cell.length_a   1.000
_cell.length_b   1.000
_cell.length_c   1.000
_cell.angle_alpha   90.00
_cell.angle_beta   90.00
_cell.angle_gamma   90.00
#
_symmetry.space_group_name_H-M   'P 1'
#
loop_
_entity.id
_entity.type
_entity.pdbx_description
1 polymer ?
#
loop_
_entity_poly.entity_id
_entity_poly.type
_entity_poly.pdbx_seq_one_letter_code
_entity_poly.pdbx_strand_id
1 'polypeptide(L)'
;MGKKVKKEVEPPPKDVFDPLLIESKTAATVVLMLSSSEEEVLAKACDALYKFASKGDENKMTLLGLGAVEHLYKLISHEDPIVRRNAIMVFGIMASNYDVKKVMRELDVTNSLISQLAPEEDVVIHEFATLCLAHMAVEYTTKVQIFEQGGLEPLIRLLGSPDPDVKKNSVECIYLLVQDFQSHAAVRALNAIPPLLELLKSEFPVIQLLALKTLEVISKDRETRIILGENKGLDCVLKILETNEFSDLHAEALAVLGNCLEDVHTLKLIQQTGGLKKLLSLIEVSTVPDIQKNAAKAITKAAYDSENRKILNEEEVEECLINLLEIDNDGIKVAASQAISAMCENLASKQTFRLQGIPQLVQFLSSDNEEVKEAAVTALANLTAASPSNASAVAEAEGIETLVNTLNAQRDGAVANAATVLINLAMQEPFRVTIQSRGIMSELAAPLRSTNSQVQSKAALAVAVFGCDADARAELRNAGGLGPLIELLRSNNEEVRRNVCWAVMICANDEPTAVELCRLGALDILEEINLSAGRKSNFSEAAVEKLLDNNLSQKYSRMGFLSSSDIITDGFYDYGQIKSGVTFLSLEELTAQELTDRRATIFINAKPQEELTPLLSLVHHLVLHTSFLIPESVSGILLECIVFFIRKGKGKKEEVKVKEVTQIVSRVQNEINLEKLHWLPPPDFVLLDYINDASKTILPLTTAREQVVALAQFVADKMGGPIERDKLHDFSWELHISEIQFELKCNVVPIGKVKQGTFYHRALLFKVIADRIGISCSLVRGKYNRAWNEVELVDESPQGIAGLLLPPREYIVDLMFEPGSLIKPGSAEADQYKYI
;
A
#
# COMPACT_ATOMS: atom_id res chain seq x y z
N MET A 1 -53.57 -16.44 -80.67
CA MET A 1 -53.29 -15.90 -82.01
C MET A 1 -53.26 -14.38 -81.94
N GLY A 2 -52.21 -13.74 -82.45
CA GLY A 2 -52.09 -12.28 -82.50
C GLY A 2 -50.71 -11.88 -83.04
N LYS A 3 -50.62 -11.72 -84.37
CA LYS A 3 -49.41 -11.34 -85.11
C LYS A 3 -48.88 -9.98 -84.62
N LYS A 4 -47.65 -9.93 -84.10
CA LYS A 4 -46.88 -8.68 -83.95
C LYS A 4 -46.34 -8.26 -85.32
N VAL A 5 -46.76 -7.10 -85.78
CA VAL A 5 -46.21 -6.38 -86.92
C VAL A 5 -44.77 -5.97 -86.58
N LYS A 6 -43.82 -6.31 -87.46
CA LYS A 6 -42.44 -5.81 -87.41
C LYS A 6 -42.49 -4.30 -87.63
N LYS A 7 -42.04 -3.54 -86.64
CA LYS A 7 -41.63 -2.15 -86.82
C LYS A 7 -40.22 -2.21 -87.42
N GLU A 8 -40.06 -1.76 -88.66
CA GLU A 8 -38.75 -1.60 -89.27
C GLU A 8 -37.95 -0.59 -88.44
N VAL A 9 -36.83 -1.06 -87.91
CA VAL A 9 -35.84 -0.24 -87.20
C VAL A 9 -34.90 0.28 -88.28
N GLU A 10 -34.80 1.60 -88.40
CA GLU A 10 -33.80 2.25 -89.26
C GLU A 10 -32.40 1.70 -88.91
N PRO A 11 -31.56 1.43 -89.92
CA PRO A 11 -30.20 0.97 -89.67
C PRO A 11 -29.43 2.05 -88.90
N PRO A 12 -28.58 1.67 -87.93
CA PRO A 12 -27.74 2.64 -87.23
C PRO A 12 -26.83 3.36 -88.25
N PRO A 13 -26.48 4.64 -88.00
CA PRO A 13 -25.57 5.38 -88.87
C PRO A 13 -24.25 4.61 -89.05
N LYS A 14 -23.68 4.67 -90.27
CA LYS A 14 -22.55 3.85 -90.74
C LYS A 14 -21.20 4.08 -90.02
N ASP A 15 -21.19 4.81 -88.91
CA ASP A 15 -19.99 5.18 -88.14
C ASP A 15 -20.08 4.70 -86.68
N VAL A 16 -20.61 3.50 -86.44
CA VAL A 16 -20.48 2.82 -85.14
C VAL A 16 -19.49 1.69 -85.31
N PHE A 17 -18.26 1.90 -84.83
CA PHE A 17 -17.26 0.84 -84.71
C PHE A 17 -17.76 -0.23 -83.73
N ASP A 18 -17.45 -1.51 -84.01
CA ASP A 18 -17.68 -2.60 -83.06
C ASP A 18 -16.99 -2.26 -81.72
N PRO A 19 -17.62 -2.51 -80.55
CA PRO A 19 -17.01 -2.22 -79.26
C PRO A 19 -15.68 -2.96 -79.12
N LEU A 20 -14.60 -2.20 -78.93
CA LEU A 20 -13.27 -2.74 -78.69
C LEU A 20 -13.29 -3.59 -77.40
N LEU A 21 -13.04 -4.90 -77.56
CA LEU A 21 -12.78 -5.82 -76.46
C LEU A 21 -11.37 -5.54 -75.92
N ILE A 22 -11.30 -4.64 -74.94
CA ILE A 22 -10.05 -4.33 -74.23
C ILE A 22 -9.83 -5.41 -73.16
N GLU A 23 -9.26 -6.55 -73.55
CA GLU A 23 -8.82 -7.59 -72.62
C GLU A 23 -7.28 -7.61 -72.56
N SER A 24 -6.72 -7.18 -71.43
CA SER A 24 -5.29 -7.31 -71.15
C SER A 24 -5.05 -8.43 -70.14
N LYS A 25 -4.04 -9.29 -70.40
CA LYS A 25 -3.74 -10.48 -69.58
C LYS A 25 -2.73 -10.24 -68.45
N THR A 26 -2.11 -9.05 -68.39
CA THR A 26 -1.01 -8.74 -67.47
C THR A 26 -1.35 -7.53 -66.59
N ALA A 27 -1.27 -7.70 -65.26
CA ALA A 27 -1.62 -6.65 -64.29
C ALA A 27 -0.84 -5.34 -64.51
N ALA A 28 0.46 -5.41 -64.86
CA ALA A 28 1.28 -4.24 -65.17
C ALA A 28 0.70 -3.41 -66.32
N THR A 29 0.20 -4.06 -67.38
CA THR A 29 -0.41 -3.37 -68.52
C THR A 29 -1.73 -2.72 -68.12
N VAL A 30 -2.53 -3.37 -67.28
CA VAL A 30 -3.79 -2.80 -66.77
C VAL A 30 -3.53 -1.59 -65.87
N VAL A 31 -2.48 -1.61 -65.03
CA VAL A 31 -2.08 -0.45 -64.22
C VAL A 31 -1.68 0.74 -65.11
N LEU A 32 -0.94 0.51 -66.20
CA LEU A 32 -0.59 1.57 -67.16
C LEU A 32 -1.83 2.18 -67.84
N MET A 33 -2.88 1.37 -68.09
CA MET A 33 -4.14 1.84 -68.67
C MET A 33 -4.88 2.83 -67.76
N LEU A 34 -4.58 2.90 -66.46
CA LEU A 34 -5.13 3.91 -65.54
C LEU A 34 -4.67 5.35 -65.86
N SER A 35 -3.67 5.53 -66.74
CA SER A 35 -3.24 6.83 -67.24
C SER A 35 -3.90 7.25 -68.57
N SER A 36 -4.88 6.48 -69.06
CA SER A 36 -5.59 6.76 -70.31
C SER A 36 -6.44 8.02 -70.20
N SER A 37 -6.61 8.77 -71.31
CA SER A 37 -7.58 9.86 -71.42
C SER A 37 -9.01 9.37 -71.68
N GLU A 38 -9.17 8.12 -72.12
CA GLU A 38 -10.45 7.54 -72.50
C GLU A 38 -11.17 6.90 -71.30
N GLU A 39 -12.37 7.39 -70.98
CA GLU A 39 -13.17 6.94 -69.84
C GLU A 39 -13.52 5.46 -69.88
N GLU A 40 -13.85 4.92 -71.07
CA GLU A 40 -14.16 3.50 -71.24
C GLU A 40 -12.95 2.60 -70.94
N VAL A 41 -11.73 3.09 -71.24
CA VAL A 41 -10.47 2.39 -70.94
C VAL A 41 -10.22 2.39 -69.44
N LEU A 42 -10.41 3.54 -68.78
CA LEU A 42 -10.27 3.68 -67.33
C LEU A 42 -11.25 2.78 -66.59
N ALA A 43 -12.53 2.78 -66.99
CA ALA A 43 -13.57 1.97 -66.38
C ALA A 43 -13.27 0.46 -66.50
N LYS A 44 -12.86 -0.01 -67.69
CA LYS A 44 -12.47 -1.42 -67.91
C LYS A 44 -11.18 -1.79 -67.17
N ALA A 45 -10.22 -0.87 -67.08
CA ALA A 45 -8.98 -1.08 -66.32
C ALA A 45 -9.29 -1.26 -64.83
N CYS A 46 -10.06 -0.36 -64.23
CA CYS A 46 -10.46 -0.46 -62.82
C CYS A 46 -11.26 -1.75 -62.53
N ASP A 47 -12.20 -2.15 -63.39
CA ASP A 47 -12.94 -3.42 -63.22
C ASP A 47 -12.01 -4.66 -63.28
N ALA A 48 -11.05 -4.67 -64.21
CA ALA A 48 -10.06 -5.74 -64.29
C ALA A 48 -9.16 -5.79 -63.05
N LEU A 49 -8.73 -4.62 -62.53
CA LEU A 49 -7.94 -4.53 -61.30
C LEU A 49 -8.73 -4.96 -60.07
N TYR A 50 -10.01 -4.61 -59.99
CA TYR A 50 -10.90 -5.05 -58.92
C TYR A 50 -10.96 -6.57 -58.88
N LYS A 51 -11.26 -7.21 -60.01
CA LYS A 51 -11.29 -8.68 -60.13
C LYS A 51 -9.94 -9.33 -59.82
N PHE A 52 -8.83 -8.64 -60.09
CA PHE A 52 -7.49 -9.14 -59.78
C PHE A 52 -7.17 -9.02 -58.28
N ALA A 53 -7.43 -7.86 -57.68
CA ALA A 53 -7.19 -7.58 -56.26
C ALA A 53 -8.04 -8.47 -55.34
N SER A 54 -9.29 -8.77 -55.73
CA SER A 54 -10.20 -9.62 -54.95
C SER A 54 -9.78 -11.09 -54.86
N LYS A 55 -8.79 -11.54 -55.64
CA LYS A 55 -8.33 -12.95 -55.63
C LYS A 55 -7.32 -13.28 -54.53
N GLY A 56 -6.77 -12.28 -53.82
CA GLY A 56 -5.87 -12.52 -52.70
C GLY A 56 -4.87 -11.40 -52.44
N ASP A 57 -4.19 -11.46 -51.30
CA ASP A 57 -3.27 -10.41 -50.83
C ASP A 57 -1.99 -10.30 -51.67
N GLU A 58 -1.49 -11.40 -52.23
CA GLU A 58 -0.34 -11.38 -53.16
C GLU A 58 -0.61 -10.49 -54.38
N ASN A 59 -1.86 -10.51 -54.87
CA ASN A 59 -2.27 -9.66 -55.99
C ASN A 59 -2.34 -8.19 -55.57
N LYS A 60 -2.83 -7.88 -54.36
CA LYS A 60 -2.84 -6.52 -53.80
C LYS A 60 -1.41 -5.97 -53.68
N MET A 61 -0.47 -6.79 -53.20
CA MET A 61 0.95 -6.43 -53.12
C MET A 61 1.59 -6.25 -54.50
N THR A 62 1.20 -7.09 -55.47
CA THR A 62 1.64 -6.93 -56.87
C THR A 62 1.18 -5.60 -57.44
N LEU A 63 -0.10 -5.23 -57.23
CA LEU A 63 -0.63 -3.93 -57.66
C LEU A 63 0.04 -2.75 -56.95
N LEU A 64 0.33 -2.89 -55.65
CA LEU A 64 1.08 -1.91 -54.89
C LEU A 64 2.48 -1.69 -55.48
N GLY A 65 3.23 -2.76 -55.77
CA GLY A 65 4.55 -2.69 -56.38
C GLY A 65 4.56 -2.12 -57.80
N LEU A 66 3.42 -2.13 -58.49
CA LEU A 66 3.23 -1.51 -59.80
C LEU A 66 2.79 -0.04 -59.73
N GLY A 67 2.63 0.53 -58.53
CA GLY A 67 2.19 1.91 -58.32
C GLY A 67 0.70 2.14 -58.62
N ALA A 68 -0.14 1.12 -58.47
CA ALA A 68 -1.56 1.23 -58.78
C ALA A 68 -2.29 2.22 -57.86
N VAL A 69 -1.90 2.31 -56.58
CA VAL A 69 -2.58 3.12 -55.56
C VAL A 69 -2.55 4.61 -55.91
N GLU A 70 -1.40 5.11 -56.36
CA GLU A 70 -1.19 6.50 -56.75
C GLU A 70 -1.98 6.90 -58.00
N HIS A 71 -2.15 5.96 -58.94
CA HIS A 71 -2.98 6.18 -60.13
C HIS A 71 -4.46 6.17 -59.76
N LEU A 72 -4.90 5.18 -58.99
CA LEU A 72 -6.28 5.07 -58.53
C LEU A 72 -6.68 6.27 -57.67
N TYR A 73 -5.77 6.84 -56.86
CA TYR A 73 -6.04 8.03 -56.04
C TYR A 73 -6.44 9.24 -56.88
N LYS A 74 -5.96 9.36 -58.12
CA LYS A 74 -6.39 10.44 -59.03
C LYS A 74 -7.79 10.19 -59.58
N LEU A 75 -8.21 8.92 -59.65
CA LEU A 75 -9.47 8.50 -60.27
C LEU A 75 -10.65 8.46 -59.28
N ILE A 76 -10.42 8.43 -57.96
CA ILE A 76 -11.50 8.48 -56.96
C ILE A 76 -12.24 9.83 -56.92
N SER A 77 -11.73 10.87 -57.59
CA SER A 77 -12.40 12.16 -57.77
C SER A 77 -12.62 12.50 -59.25
N HIS A 78 -12.68 11.48 -60.11
CA HIS A 78 -12.91 11.65 -61.55
C HIS A 78 -14.34 12.16 -61.83
N GLU A 79 -14.48 12.98 -62.88
CA GLU A 79 -15.77 13.57 -63.28
C GLU A 79 -16.78 12.49 -63.68
N ASP A 80 -16.34 11.52 -64.48
CA ASP A 80 -17.16 10.37 -64.86
C ASP A 80 -17.52 9.48 -63.63
N PRO A 81 -18.82 9.25 -63.36
CA PRO A 81 -19.27 8.46 -62.21
C PRO A 81 -18.91 6.97 -62.29
N ILE A 82 -18.76 6.40 -63.49
CA ILE A 82 -18.43 4.99 -63.66
C ILE A 82 -16.95 4.75 -63.34
N VAL A 83 -16.07 5.63 -63.82
CA VAL A 83 -14.64 5.60 -63.50
C VAL A 83 -14.44 5.78 -61.99
N ARG A 84 -15.11 6.77 -61.39
CA ARG A 84 -15.04 7.03 -59.95
C ARG A 84 -15.51 5.83 -59.13
N ARG A 85 -16.65 5.24 -59.49
CA ARG A 85 -17.16 4.01 -58.88
C ARG A 85 -16.19 2.84 -59.01
N ASN A 86 -15.65 2.58 -60.20
CA ASN A 86 -14.74 1.44 -60.36
C ASN A 86 -13.43 1.68 -59.62
N ALA A 87 -12.93 2.93 -59.55
CA ALA A 87 -11.74 3.27 -58.79
C ALA A 87 -11.93 3.05 -57.27
N ILE A 88 -13.07 3.49 -56.70
CA ILE A 88 -13.35 3.32 -55.26
C ILE A 88 -13.51 1.85 -54.88
N MET A 89 -14.08 1.03 -55.77
CA MET A 89 -14.17 -0.43 -55.58
C MET A 89 -12.79 -1.08 -55.42
N VAL A 90 -11.83 -0.71 -56.28
CA VAL A 90 -10.45 -1.21 -56.16
C VAL A 90 -9.83 -0.74 -54.84
N PHE A 91 -10.00 0.54 -54.49
CA PHE A 91 -9.51 1.13 -53.25
C PHE A 91 -10.00 0.36 -52.01
N GLY A 92 -11.30 0.12 -51.90
CA GLY A 92 -11.90 -0.55 -50.75
C GLY A 92 -11.37 -1.96 -50.52
N ILE A 93 -11.21 -2.75 -51.59
CA ILE A 93 -10.64 -4.10 -51.50
C ILE A 93 -9.14 -4.05 -51.15
N MET A 94 -8.40 -3.13 -51.76
CA MET A 94 -6.97 -3.00 -51.51
C MET A 94 -6.67 -2.55 -50.07
N ALA A 95 -7.52 -1.73 -49.46
CA ALA A 95 -7.35 -1.21 -48.09
C ALA A 95 -7.34 -2.27 -46.99
N SER A 96 -7.76 -3.50 -47.26
CA SER A 96 -7.62 -4.61 -46.31
C SER A 96 -6.16 -5.03 -46.06
N ASN A 97 -5.23 -4.69 -46.96
CA ASN A 97 -3.80 -5.00 -46.81
C ASN A 97 -3.03 -3.89 -46.05
N TYR A 98 -2.12 -4.30 -45.16
CA TYR A 98 -1.36 -3.38 -44.31
C TYR A 98 -0.45 -2.40 -45.07
N ASP A 99 0.34 -2.89 -46.03
CA ASP A 99 1.29 -2.06 -46.79
C ASP A 99 0.57 -1.07 -47.71
N VAL A 100 -0.57 -1.49 -48.27
CA VAL A 100 -1.44 -0.59 -49.03
C VAL A 100 -1.95 0.56 -48.15
N LYS A 101 -2.44 0.26 -46.94
CA LYS A 101 -2.91 1.31 -46.01
C LYS A 101 -1.83 2.33 -45.71
N LYS A 102 -0.57 1.88 -45.59
CA LYS A 102 0.56 2.78 -45.39
C LYS A 102 0.69 3.81 -46.52
N VAL A 103 0.65 3.37 -47.76
CA VAL A 103 0.71 4.28 -48.92
C VAL A 103 -0.52 5.17 -49.01
N MET A 104 -1.72 4.63 -48.72
CA MET A 104 -2.95 5.43 -48.67
C MET A 104 -2.88 6.56 -47.64
N ARG A 105 -2.24 6.36 -46.48
CA ARG A 105 -2.02 7.44 -45.51
C ARG A 105 -1.06 8.51 -46.02
N GLU A 106 0.03 8.10 -46.69
CA GLU A 106 1.01 9.04 -47.26
C GLU A 106 0.38 9.92 -48.36
N LEU A 107 -0.66 9.43 -49.04
CA LEU A 107 -1.44 10.16 -50.04
C LEU A 107 -2.61 10.97 -49.46
N ASP A 108 -2.82 10.97 -48.14
CA ASP A 108 -3.93 11.64 -47.44
C ASP A 108 -5.32 11.36 -48.06
N VAL A 109 -5.57 10.09 -48.41
CA VAL A 109 -6.79 9.72 -49.15
C VAL A 109 -8.09 9.89 -48.34
N THR A 110 -7.99 10.02 -47.01
CA THR A 110 -9.12 10.07 -46.08
C THR A 110 -10.15 11.14 -46.46
N ASN A 111 -9.69 12.35 -46.82
CA ASN A 111 -10.59 13.46 -47.16
C ASN A 111 -11.36 13.17 -48.46
N SER A 112 -10.67 12.63 -49.47
CA SER A 112 -11.28 12.21 -50.73
C SER A 112 -12.28 11.07 -50.54
N LEU A 113 -12.02 10.14 -49.61
CA LEU A 113 -12.97 9.07 -49.28
C LEU A 113 -14.21 9.62 -48.56
N ILE A 114 -14.06 10.57 -47.64
CA ILE A 114 -15.17 11.22 -46.96
C ILE A 114 -16.05 11.99 -47.95
N SER A 115 -15.45 12.66 -48.94
CA SER A 115 -16.23 13.36 -49.98
C SER A 115 -17.07 12.40 -50.83
N GLN A 116 -16.65 11.13 -50.99
CA GLN A 116 -17.44 10.10 -51.66
C GLN A 116 -18.65 9.62 -50.86
N LEU A 117 -18.77 10.02 -49.59
CA LEU A 117 -19.93 9.73 -48.74
C LEU A 117 -21.03 10.79 -48.91
N ALA A 118 -21.04 11.56 -49.99
CA ALA A 118 -22.09 12.55 -50.25
C ALA A 118 -23.44 11.86 -50.58
N PRO A 119 -24.60 12.45 -50.22
CA PRO A 119 -25.91 11.84 -50.45
C PRO A 119 -26.24 11.50 -51.91
N GLU A 120 -25.69 12.26 -52.86
CA GLU A 120 -25.90 12.14 -54.31
C GLU A 120 -25.10 11.02 -54.98
N GLU A 121 -24.12 10.44 -54.29
CA GLU A 121 -23.29 9.36 -54.84
C GLU A 121 -24.02 8.01 -54.85
N ASP A 122 -23.55 7.11 -55.72
CA ASP A 122 -24.11 5.77 -55.88
C ASP A 122 -23.89 4.91 -54.62
N VAL A 123 -24.84 4.01 -54.35
CA VAL A 123 -24.78 3.11 -53.18
C VAL A 123 -23.52 2.25 -53.18
N VAL A 124 -23.03 1.84 -54.36
CA VAL A 124 -21.77 1.08 -54.47
C VAL A 124 -20.57 1.95 -54.10
N ILE A 125 -20.61 3.25 -54.40
CA ILE A 125 -19.56 4.17 -53.95
C ILE A 125 -19.57 4.25 -52.42
N HIS A 126 -20.74 4.39 -51.80
CA HIS A 126 -20.86 4.38 -50.34
C HIS A 126 -20.34 3.08 -49.73
N GLU A 127 -20.66 1.92 -50.31
CA GLU A 127 -20.26 0.60 -49.81
C GLU A 127 -18.73 0.50 -49.72
N PHE A 128 -18.03 0.79 -50.82
CA PHE A 128 -16.59 0.63 -50.89
C PHE A 128 -15.81 1.78 -50.25
N ALA A 129 -16.35 3.01 -50.25
CA ALA A 129 -15.76 4.13 -49.51
C ALA A 129 -15.81 3.89 -47.99
N THR A 130 -16.97 3.46 -47.47
CA THR A 130 -17.11 3.12 -46.04
C THR A 130 -16.28 1.90 -45.66
N LEU A 131 -16.19 0.87 -46.53
CA LEU A 131 -15.30 -0.27 -46.34
C LEU A 131 -13.84 0.16 -46.21
N CYS A 132 -13.38 1.05 -47.11
CA CYS A 132 -12.04 1.58 -47.09
C CYS A 132 -11.76 2.34 -45.78
N LEU A 133 -12.67 3.22 -45.38
CA LEU A 133 -12.55 3.98 -44.14
C LEU A 133 -12.53 3.07 -42.91
N ALA A 134 -13.38 2.04 -42.85
CA ALA A 134 -13.39 1.08 -41.75
C ALA A 134 -12.05 0.31 -41.63
N HIS A 135 -11.50 -0.16 -42.76
CA HIS A 135 -10.19 -0.85 -42.75
C HIS A 135 -9.03 0.05 -42.31
N MET A 136 -9.09 1.35 -42.65
CA MET A 136 -8.08 2.32 -42.25
C MET A 136 -8.27 2.81 -40.80
N ALA A 137 -9.51 2.90 -40.31
CA ALA A 137 -9.84 3.32 -38.95
C ALA A 137 -9.34 2.35 -37.85
N VAL A 138 -8.77 1.20 -38.20
CA VAL A 138 -8.04 0.34 -37.25
C VAL A 138 -6.82 1.07 -36.67
N GLU A 139 -6.22 1.99 -37.42
CA GLU A 139 -5.03 2.73 -37.00
C GLU A 139 -5.38 4.09 -36.40
N TYR A 140 -4.75 4.42 -35.27
CA TYR A 140 -5.01 5.65 -34.52
C TYR A 140 -4.88 6.93 -35.37
N THR A 141 -3.86 7.04 -36.22
CA THR A 141 -3.65 8.22 -37.06
C THR A 141 -4.82 8.51 -38.00
N THR A 142 -5.38 7.47 -38.60
CA THR A 142 -6.50 7.64 -39.52
C THR A 142 -7.80 7.93 -38.79
N LYS A 143 -8.01 7.38 -37.58
CA LYS A 143 -9.16 7.75 -36.76
C LYS A 143 -9.22 9.25 -36.50
N VAL A 144 -8.08 9.84 -36.15
CA VAL A 144 -7.95 11.30 -35.96
C VAL A 144 -8.25 12.05 -37.26
N GLN A 145 -7.70 11.62 -38.40
CA GLN A 145 -7.99 12.25 -39.70
C GLN A 145 -9.48 12.19 -40.04
N ILE A 146 -10.13 11.03 -39.88
CA ILE A 146 -11.56 10.88 -40.17
C ILE A 146 -12.39 11.81 -39.28
N PHE A 147 -12.03 11.92 -38.00
CA PHE A 147 -12.70 12.79 -37.05
C PHE A 147 -12.54 14.27 -37.41
N GLU A 148 -11.31 14.75 -37.59
CA GLU A 148 -11.00 16.16 -37.88
C GLU A 148 -11.57 16.62 -39.23
N GLN A 149 -11.67 15.72 -40.20
CA GLN A 149 -12.24 15.98 -41.51
C GLN A 149 -13.78 15.85 -41.55
N GLY A 150 -14.44 15.67 -40.39
CA GLY A 150 -15.91 15.64 -40.30
C GLY A 150 -16.56 14.36 -40.82
N GLY A 151 -15.82 13.25 -40.91
CA GLY A 151 -16.33 11.99 -41.47
C GLY A 151 -17.45 11.32 -40.67
N LEU A 152 -17.63 11.67 -39.39
CA LEU A 152 -18.67 11.10 -38.52
C LEU A 152 -20.10 11.40 -39.01
N GLU A 153 -20.37 12.63 -39.48
CA GLU A 153 -21.71 13.02 -39.91
C GLU A 153 -22.18 12.20 -41.13
N PRO A 154 -21.41 12.08 -42.23
CA PRO A 154 -21.77 11.19 -43.34
C PRO A 154 -21.93 9.73 -42.92
N LEU A 155 -21.07 9.21 -42.05
CA LEU A 155 -21.16 7.82 -41.57
C LEU A 155 -22.46 7.57 -40.79
N ILE A 156 -22.86 8.49 -39.91
CA ILE A 156 -24.10 8.38 -39.14
C ILE A 156 -25.32 8.43 -40.08
N ARG A 157 -25.31 9.30 -41.07
CA ARG A 157 -26.37 9.38 -42.09
C ARG A 157 -26.51 8.07 -42.86
N LEU A 158 -25.41 7.42 -43.21
CA LEU A 158 -25.38 6.17 -43.96
C LEU A 158 -25.86 4.94 -43.16
N LEU A 159 -26.04 5.05 -41.84
CA LEU A 159 -26.73 4.01 -41.06
C LEU A 159 -28.19 3.80 -41.51
N GLY A 160 -28.80 4.82 -42.13
CA GLY A 160 -30.14 4.76 -42.73
C GLY A 160 -30.16 4.24 -44.18
N SER A 161 -29.03 3.81 -44.75
CA SER A 161 -28.95 3.27 -46.12
C SER A 161 -29.92 2.09 -46.33
N PRO A 162 -30.49 1.85 -47.51
CA PRO A 162 -31.19 0.59 -47.78
C PRO A 162 -30.24 -0.61 -47.86
N ASP A 163 -28.95 -0.37 -48.10
CA ASP A 163 -27.95 -1.40 -48.35
C ASP A 163 -27.30 -1.94 -47.04
N PRO A 164 -27.32 -3.26 -46.79
CA PRO A 164 -26.77 -3.85 -45.58
C PRO A 164 -25.25 -3.69 -45.43
N ASP A 165 -24.49 -3.75 -46.53
CA ASP A 165 -23.03 -3.65 -46.50
C ASP A 165 -22.61 -2.22 -46.17
N VAL A 166 -23.28 -1.22 -46.75
CA VAL A 166 -23.13 0.19 -46.36
C VAL A 166 -23.41 0.39 -44.87
N LYS A 167 -24.50 -0.18 -44.33
CA LYS A 167 -24.82 -0.08 -42.90
C LYS A 167 -23.73 -0.70 -42.05
N LYS A 168 -23.33 -1.94 -42.37
CA LYS A 168 -22.31 -2.72 -41.64
C LYS A 168 -20.99 -1.95 -41.61
N ASN A 169 -20.52 -1.46 -42.75
CA ASN A 169 -19.24 -0.76 -42.85
C ASN A 169 -19.28 0.60 -42.13
N SER A 170 -20.40 1.31 -42.24
CA SER A 170 -20.61 2.59 -41.54
C SER A 170 -20.59 2.41 -40.03
N VAL A 171 -21.33 1.44 -39.48
CA VAL A 171 -21.36 1.20 -38.03
C VAL A 171 -20.03 0.65 -37.51
N GLU A 172 -19.32 -0.17 -38.29
CA GLU A 172 -17.97 -0.64 -37.93
C GLU A 172 -16.97 0.50 -37.87
N CYS A 173 -16.99 1.42 -38.84
CA CYS A 173 -16.15 2.60 -38.82
C CYS A 173 -16.47 3.48 -37.60
N ILE A 174 -17.75 3.72 -37.30
CA ILE A 174 -18.16 4.48 -36.10
C ILE A 174 -17.69 3.77 -34.83
N TYR A 175 -17.88 2.44 -34.73
CA TYR A 175 -17.42 1.64 -33.60
C TYR A 175 -15.90 1.83 -33.35
N LEU A 176 -15.09 1.78 -34.40
CA LEU A 176 -13.64 1.98 -34.30
C LEU A 176 -13.29 3.41 -33.84
N LEU A 177 -14.02 4.42 -34.32
CA LEU A 177 -13.81 5.82 -33.95
C LEU A 177 -14.21 6.10 -32.50
N VAL A 178 -15.30 5.50 -32.00
CA VAL A 178 -15.76 5.72 -30.61
C VAL A 178 -14.92 4.97 -29.58
N GLN A 179 -14.01 4.07 -29.96
CA GLN A 179 -13.03 3.56 -29.00
C GLN A 179 -12.13 4.67 -28.44
N ASP A 180 -12.02 5.79 -29.17
CA ASP A 180 -11.31 6.99 -28.73
C ASP A 180 -12.30 8.03 -28.16
N PHE A 181 -12.02 8.50 -26.95
CA PHE A 181 -12.93 9.34 -26.15
C PHE A 181 -13.33 10.66 -26.84
N GLN A 182 -12.49 11.20 -27.74
CA GLN A 182 -12.76 12.44 -28.47
C GLN A 182 -14.03 12.34 -29.35
N SER A 183 -14.29 11.15 -29.91
CA SER A 183 -15.43 10.91 -30.81
C SER A 183 -16.77 10.89 -30.09
N HIS A 184 -16.80 10.63 -28.78
CA HIS A 184 -18.02 10.48 -28.01
C HIS A 184 -18.91 11.73 -28.03
N ALA A 185 -18.30 12.91 -27.82
CA ALA A 185 -19.03 14.18 -27.83
C ALA A 185 -19.63 14.50 -29.20
N ALA A 186 -18.92 14.19 -30.28
CA ALA A 186 -19.39 14.40 -31.64
C ALA A 186 -20.57 13.47 -31.98
N VAL A 187 -20.49 12.19 -31.60
CA VAL A 187 -21.59 11.21 -31.77
C VAL A 187 -22.87 11.68 -31.07
N ARG A 188 -22.75 12.31 -29.89
CA ARG A 188 -23.90 12.92 -29.20
C ARG A 188 -24.43 14.14 -29.95
N ALA A 189 -23.56 15.07 -30.34
CA ALA A 189 -23.93 16.29 -31.06
C ALA A 189 -24.61 15.99 -32.41
N LEU A 190 -24.20 14.91 -33.08
CA LEU A 190 -24.74 14.44 -34.36
C LEU A 190 -25.96 13.52 -34.22
N ASN A 191 -26.48 13.32 -33.00
CA ASN A 191 -27.66 12.50 -32.71
C ASN A 191 -27.57 11.07 -33.28
N ALA A 192 -26.45 10.38 -33.04
CA ALA A 192 -26.23 9.03 -33.58
C ALA A 192 -27.06 7.93 -32.90
N ILE A 193 -27.61 8.17 -31.70
CA ILE A 193 -28.29 7.15 -30.89
C ILE A 193 -29.55 6.59 -31.57
N PRO A 194 -30.51 7.39 -32.09
CA PRO A 194 -31.69 6.84 -32.74
C PRO A 194 -31.36 5.99 -33.99
N PRO A 195 -30.45 6.39 -34.90
CA PRO A 195 -29.98 5.52 -35.97
C PRO A 195 -29.38 4.20 -35.48
N LEU A 196 -28.55 4.21 -34.43
CA LEU A 196 -27.97 3.00 -33.85
C LEU A 196 -29.04 2.07 -33.24
N LEU A 197 -30.06 2.61 -32.59
CA LEU A 197 -31.19 1.83 -32.07
C LEU A 197 -32.02 1.21 -33.20
N GLU A 198 -32.14 1.87 -34.35
CA GLU A 198 -32.85 1.31 -35.51
C GLU A 198 -32.09 0.11 -36.11
N LEU A 199 -30.75 0.13 -36.10
CA LEU A 199 -29.92 -1.00 -36.54
C LEU A 199 -30.15 -2.28 -35.72
N LEU A 200 -30.60 -2.16 -34.47
CA LEU A 200 -30.95 -3.32 -33.64
C LEU A 200 -32.13 -4.14 -34.20
N LYS A 201 -32.93 -3.54 -35.10
CA LYS A 201 -34.05 -4.22 -35.79
C LYS A 201 -33.64 -4.84 -37.13
N SER A 202 -32.35 -4.77 -37.49
CA SER A 202 -31.84 -5.33 -38.74
C SER A 202 -32.01 -6.85 -38.80
N GLU A 203 -32.28 -7.38 -40.00
CA GLU A 203 -32.34 -8.84 -40.24
C GLU A 203 -30.97 -9.52 -40.19
N PHE A 204 -29.89 -8.73 -40.14
CA PHE A 204 -28.50 -9.20 -40.15
C PHE A 204 -27.86 -9.14 -38.75
N PRO A 205 -27.54 -10.29 -38.11
CA PRO A 205 -26.97 -10.32 -36.76
C PRO A 205 -25.66 -9.54 -36.60
N VAL A 206 -24.82 -9.51 -37.63
CA VAL A 206 -23.56 -8.75 -37.61
C VAL A 206 -23.77 -7.24 -37.42
N ILE A 207 -24.85 -6.69 -38.00
CA ILE A 207 -25.20 -5.27 -37.87
C ILE A 207 -25.73 -4.99 -36.46
N GLN A 208 -26.59 -5.88 -35.94
CA GLN A 208 -27.11 -5.78 -34.58
C GLN A 208 -25.98 -5.81 -33.54
N LEU A 209 -25.03 -6.74 -33.71
CA LEU A 209 -23.86 -6.88 -32.84
C LEU A 209 -22.97 -5.62 -32.85
N LEU A 210 -22.64 -5.09 -34.03
CA LEU A 210 -21.83 -3.87 -34.15
C LEU A 210 -22.55 -2.66 -33.55
N ALA A 211 -23.87 -2.56 -33.73
CA ALA A 211 -24.67 -1.52 -33.10
C ALA A 211 -24.62 -1.62 -31.57
N LEU A 212 -24.80 -2.82 -30.98
CA LEU A 212 -24.69 -3.02 -29.54
C LEU A 212 -23.28 -2.71 -29.01
N LYS A 213 -22.22 -3.15 -29.69
CA LYS A 213 -20.83 -2.82 -29.31
C LYS A 213 -20.56 -1.32 -29.35
N THR A 214 -21.11 -0.63 -30.34
CA THR A 214 -21.02 0.83 -30.43
C THR A 214 -21.73 1.47 -29.23
N LEU A 215 -22.97 1.06 -28.96
CA LEU A 215 -23.77 1.53 -27.82
C LEU A 215 -23.09 1.25 -26.48
N GLU A 216 -22.43 0.10 -26.32
CA GLU A 216 -21.71 -0.28 -25.10
C GLU A 216 -20.56 0.70 -24.81
N VAL A 217 -19.78 1.06 -25.83
CA VAL A 217 -18.64 1.97 -25.66
C VAL A 217 -19.14 3.36 -25.30
N ILE A 218 -20.13 3.90 -26.02
CA ILE A 218 -20.60 5.27 -25.80
C ILE A 218 -21.45 5.43 -24.53
N SER A 219 -22.10 4.36 -24.05
CA SER A 219 -22.91 4.36 -22.83
C SER A 219 -22.10 4.37 -21.52
N LYS A 220 -20.76 4.26 -21.60
CA LYS A 220 -19.89 4.56 -20.45
C LYS A 220 -20.01 6.03 -20.01
N ASP A 221 -20.35 6.92 -20.93
CA ASP A 221 -20.59 8.33 -20.63
C ASP A 221 -22.02 8.54 -20.11
N ARG A 222 -22.14 9.21 -18.96
CA ARG A 222 -23.42 9.54 -18.33
C ARG A 222 -24.39 10.30 -19.25
N GLU A 223 -23.90 11.26 -20.03
CA GLU A 223 -24.75 12.03 -20.96
C GLU A 223 -25.39 11.12 -22.03
N THR A 224 -24.64 10.16 -22.55
CA THR A 224 -25.14 9.21 -23.54
C THR A 224 -26.24 8.32 -22.96
N ARG A 225 -26.10 7.91 -21.69
CA ARG A 225 -27.13 7.11 -20.99
C ARG A 225 -28.45 7.85 -20.85
N ILE A 226 -28.40 9.16 -20.57
CA ILE A 226 -29.60 10.02 -20.51
C ILE A 226 -30.30 10.04 -21.87
N ILE A 227 -29.56 10.30 -22.95
CA ILE A 227 -30.12 10.35 -24.31
C ILE A 227 -30.65 8.97 -24.73
N LEU A 228 -29.97 7.87 -24.35
CA LEU A 228 -30.47 6.50 -24.55
C LEU A 228 -31.82 6.29 -23.86
N GLY A 229 -31.97 6.76 -22.62
CA GLY A 229 -33.24 6.72 -21.88
C GLY A 229 -34.35 7.50 -22.59
N GLU A 230 -34.07 8.73 -23.03
CA GLU A 230 -35.03 9.58 -23.76
C GLU A 230 -35.52 8.94 -25.07
N ASN A 231 -34.66 8.17 -25.74
CA ASN A 231 -34.96 7.49 -27.00
C ASN A 231 -35.50 6.07 -26.82
N LYS A 232 -35.96 5.70 -25.61
CA LYS A 232 -36.45 4.34 -25.29
C LYS A 232 -35.44 3.24 -25.62
N GLY A 233 -34.15 3.54 -25.56
CA GLY A 233 -33.09 2.58 -25.86
C GLY A 233 -33.10 1.39 -24.91
N LEU A 234 -33.51 1.60 -23.66
CA LEU A 234 -33.66 0.53 -22.67
C LEU A 234 -34.72 -0.49 -23.09
N ASP A 235 -35.86 -0.04 -23.61
CA ASP A 235 -36.92 -0.94 -24.10
C ASP A 235 -36.41 -1.80 -25.27
N CYS A 236 -35.59 -1.22 -26.16
CA CYS A 236 -34.96 -1.95 -27.26
C CYS A 236 -33.99 -3.03 -26.76
N VAL A 237 -33.14 -2.69 -25.79
CA VAL A 237 -32.17 -3.63 -25.19
C VAL A 237 -32.90 -4.75 -24.44
N LEU A 238 -33.91 -4.42 -23.63
CA LEU A 238 -34.71 -5.41 -22.90
C LEU A 238 -35.44 -6.37 -23.87
N LYS A 239 -35.98 -5.85 -24.98
CA LYS A 239 -36.60 -6.68 -26.01
C LYS A 239 -35.64 -7.69 -26.65
N ILE A 240 -34.37 -7.31 -26.84
CA ILE A 240 -33.34 -8.25 -27.32
C ILE A 240 -33.14 -9.38 -26.30
N LEU A 241 -33.04 -9.02 -25.01
CA LEU A 241 -32.87 -9.97 -23.91
C LEU A 241 -34.10 -10.89 -23.70
N GLU A 242 -35.29 -10.45 -24.09
CA GLU A 242 -36.51 -11.26 -24.08
C GLU A 242 -36.57 -12.30 -25.21
N THR A 243 -35.85 -12.05 -26.30
CA THR A 243 -35.91 -12.88 -27.50
C THR A 243 -34.83 -13.96 -27.43
N ASN A 244 -35.22 -15.21 -27.16
CA ASN A 244 -34.29 -16.33 -27.04
C ASN A 244 -33.46 -16.59 -28.32
N GLU A 245 -34.01 -16.25 -29.49
CA GLU A 245 -33.31 -16.38 -30.78
C GLU A 245 -32.08 -15.45 -30.87
N PHE A 246 -32.03 -14.39 -30.06
CA PHE A 246 -30.92 -13.43 -30.02
C PHE A 246 -29.89 -13.75 -28.93
N SER A 247 -29.78 -15.01 -28.50
CA SER A 247 -28.83 -15.43 -27.46
C SER A 247 -27.38 -14.97 -27.72
N ASP A 248 -26.95 -14.95 -28.98
CA ASP A 248 -25.62 -14.46 -29.40
C ASP A 248 -25.40 -12.95 -29.14
N LEU A 249 -26.47 -12.17 -29.00
CA LEU A 249 -26.45 -10.72 -28.74
C LEU A 249 -26.67 -10.38 -27.26
N HIS A 250 -27.07 -11.35 -26.44
CA HIS A 250 -27.43 -11.11 -25.04
C HIS A 250 -26.24 -10.60 -24.23
N ALA A 251 -25.02 -11.05 -24.54
CA ALA A 251 -23.82 -10.59 -23.85
C ALA A 251 -23.59 -9.08 -24.03
N GLU A 252 -23.58 -8.57 -25.27
CA GLU A 252 -23.43 -7.15 -25.55
C GLU A 252 -24.65 -6.33 -25.08
N ALA A 253 -25.87 -6.87 -25.20
CA ALA A 253 -27.07 -6.23 -24.68
C ALA A 253 -27.00 -6.04 -23.15
N LEU A 254 -26.53 -7.05 -22.41
CA LEU A 254 -26.29 -6.96 -20.96
C LEU A 254 -25.19 -5.96 -20.61
N ALA A 255 -24.16 -5.82 -21.45
CA ALA A 255 -23.10 -4.84 -21.23
C ALA A 255 -23.61 -3.40 -21.37
N VAL A 256 -24.43 -3.12 -22.39
CA VAL A 256 -25.14 -1.83 -22.55
C VAL A 256 -26.08 -1.59 -21.37
N LEU A 257 -26.89 -2.59 -21.00
CA LEU A 257 -27.81 -2.50 -19.87
C LEU A 257 -27.05 -2.19 -18.58
N GLY A 258 -25.96 -2.90 -18.30
CA GLY A 258 -25.13 -2.72 -17.11
C GLY A 258 -24.58 -1.30 -16.96
N ASN A 259 -24.14 -0.67 -18.05
CA ASN A 259 -23.75 0.75 -18.02
C ASN A 259 -24.94 1.65 -17.64
N CYS A 260 -26.12 1.37 -18.20
CA CYS A 260 -27.34 2.12 -17.91
C CYS A 260 -27.85 1.93 -16.47
N LEU A 261 -27.62 0.76 -15.86
CA LEU A 261 -28.04 0.48 -14.49
C LEU A 261 -27.22 1.23 -13.42
N GLU A 262 -26.08 1.83 -13.78
CA GLU A 262 -25.34 2.72 -12.88
C GLU A 262 -26.19 3.95 -12.47
N ASP A 263 -27.14 4.38 -13.31
CA ASP A 263 -28.00 5.52 -13.02
C ASP A 263 -29.24 5.09 -12.20
N VAL A 264 -29.40 5.67 -11.02
CA VAL A 264 -30.47 5.32 -10.07
C VAL A 264 -31.88 5.44 -10.65
N HIS A 265 -32.13 6.49 -11.44
CA HIS A 265 -33.43 6.69 -12.10
C HIS A 265 -33.74 5.57 -13.10
N THR A 266 -32.72 5.10 -13.82
CA THR A 266 -32.85 4.03 -14.80
C THR A 266 -33.16 2.70 -14.12
N LEU A 267 -32.42 2.35 -13.07
CA LEU A 267 -32.68 1.10 -12.34
C LEU A 267 -34.09 1.09 -11.73
N LYS A 268 -34.54 2.22 -11.16
CA LYS A 268 -35.90 2.35 -10.63
C LYS A 268 -36.99 2.18 -11.69
N LEU A 269 -36.78 2.75 -12.88
CA LEU A 269 -37.70 2.56 -14.00
C LEU A 269 -37.76 1.09 -14.45
N ILE A 270 -36.60 0.42 -14.50
CA ILE A 270 -36.48 -1.00 -14.88
C ILE A 270 -37.11 -1.91 -13.81
N GLN A 271 -37.00 -1.57 -12.53
CA GLN A 271 -37.72 -2.24 -11.45
C GLN A 271 -39.24 -2.12 -11.64
N GLN A 272 -39.76 -0.91 -11.85
CA GLN A 272 -41.19 -0.64 -12.02
C GLN A 272 -41.81 -1.31 -13.26
N THR A 273 -41.02 -1.45 -14.33
CA THR A 273 -41.44 -2.12 -15.57
C THR A 273 -41.26 -3.64 -15.53
N GLY A 274 -40.70 -4.19 -14.45
CA GLY A 274 -40.43 -5.63 -14.30
C GLY A 274 -39.19 -6.13 -15.04
N GLY A 275 -38.43 -5.25 -15.70
CA GLY A 275 -37.21 -5.60 -16.41
C GLY A 275 -36.10 -6.14 -15.49
N LEU A 276 -36.07 -5.73 -14.22
CA LEU A 276 -35.09 -6.26 -13.25
C LEU A 276 -35.37 -7.73 -12.92
N LYS A 277 -36.63 -8.12 -12.72
CA LYS A 277 -37.02 -9.54 -12.56
C LYS A 277 -36.65 -10.36 -13.80
N LYS A 278 -36.76 -9.76 -14.99
CA LYS A 278 -36.34 -10.43 -16.23
C LYS A 278 -34.83 -10.63 -16.28
N LEU A 279 -34.03 -9.64 -15.88
CA LEU A 279 -32.57 -9.79 -15.73
C LEU A 279 -32.22 -10.93 -14.77
N LEU A 280 -32.92 -11.04 -13.64
CA LEU A 280 -32.72 -12.14 -12.68
C LEU A 280 -33.11 -13.50 -13.26
N SER A 281 -34.19 -13.57 -14.05
CA SER A 281 -34.54 -14.81 -14.75
C SER A 281 -33.45 -15.29 -15.73
N LEU A 282 -32.67 -14.37 -16.33
CA LEU A 282 -31.54 -14.75 -17.20
C LEU A 282 -30.37 -15.34 -16.41
N ILE A 283 -30.22 -14.95 -15.15
CA ILE A 283 -29.22 -15.54 -14.25
C ILE A 283 -29.60 -16.98 -13.90
N GLU A 284 -30.87 -17.21 -13.56
CA GLU A 284 -31.35 -18.50 -13.07
C GLU A 284 -31.61 -19.53 -14.18
N VAL A 285 -32.17 -19.09 -15.32
CA VAL A 285 -32.69 -20.00 -16.36
C VAL A 285 -31.70 -20.21 -17.50
N SER A 286 -30.77 -19.28 -17.73
CA SER A 286 -29.83 -19.40 -18.84
C SER A 286 -28.87 -20.57 -18.63
N THR A 287 -28.62 -21.33 -19.70
CA THR A 287 -27.60 -22.38 -19.74
C THR A 287 -26.28 -21.90 -20.31
N VAL A 288 -26.21 -20.63 -20.76
CA VAL A 288 -25.04 -20.04 -21.40
C VAL A 288 -24.22 -19.27 -20.35
N PRO A 289 -22.99 -19.72 -20.04
CA PRO A 289 -22.17 -19.11 -18.99
C PRO A 289 -21.88 -17.63 -19.21
N ASP A 290 -21.67 -17.22 -20.47
CA ASP A 290 -21.39 -15.83 -20.81
C ASP A 290 -22.57 -14.90 -20.50
N ILE A 291 -23.81 -15.37 -20.64
CA ILE A 291 -25.01 -14.58 -20.29
C ILE A 291 -25.07 -14.39 -18.78
N GLN A 292 -24.91 -15.47 -18.00
CA GLN A 292 -24.94 -15.43 -16.53
C GLN A 292 -23.83 -14.53 -15.98
N LYS A 293 -22.61 -14.66 -16.52
CA LYS A 293 -21.46 -13.82 -16.19
C LYS A 293 -21.73 -12.34 -16.48
N ASN A 294 -22.24 -12.00 -17.67
CA ASN A 294 -22.51 -10.60 -18.03
C ASN A 294 -23.68 -10.01 -17.24
N ALA A 295 -24.68 -10.82 -16.87
CA ALA A 295 -25.77 -10.38 -16.02
C ALA A 295 -25.28 -10.05 -14.59
N ALA A 296 -24.43 -10.91 -14.00
CA ALA A 296 -23.78 -10.62 -12.72
C ALA A 296 -22.89 -9.36 -12.77
N LYS A 297 -22.18 -9.13 -13.89
CA LYS A 297 -21.43 -7.88 -14.13
C LYS A 297 -22.34 -6.65 -14.22
N ALA A 298 -23.50 -6.76 -14.85
CA ALA A 298 -24.48 -5.67 -14.88
C ALA A 298 -24.99 -5.31 -13.48
N ILE A 299 -25.24 -6.32 -12.64
CA ILE A 299 -25.58 -6.13 -11.21
C ILE A 299 -24.42 -5.47 -10.46
N THR A 300 -23.18 -5.90 -10.69
CA THR A 300 -22.00 -5.31 -10.06
C THR A 300 -21.90 -3.81 -10.34
N LYS A 301 -22.09 -3.39 -11.61
CA LYS A 301 -22.08 -1.98 -12.00
C LYS A 301 -23.20 -1.19 -11.32
N ALA A 302 -24.41 -1.74 -11.30
CA ALA A 302 -25.55 -1.13 -10.62
C ALA A 302 -25.27 -0.94 -9.12
N ALA A 303 -24.64 -1.93 -8.48
CA ALA A 303 -24.37 -1.96 -7.05
C ALA A 303 -23.27 -0.98 -6.59
N TYR A 304 -22.56 -0.28 -7.49
CA TYR A 304 -21.63 0.78 -7.08
C TYR A 304 -22.34 1.98 -6.45
N ASP A 305 -23.61 2.23 -6.79
CA ASP A 305 -24.43 3.27 -6.17
C ASP A 305 -25.19 2.74 -4.94
N SER A 306 -25.22 3.54 -3.87
CA SER A 306 -25.84 3.15 -2.60
C SER A 306 -27.36 3.01 -2.64
N GLU A 307 -28.07 3.80 -3.45
CA GLU A 307 -29.52 3.68 -3.62
C GLU A 307 -29.86 2.47 -4.50
N ASN A 308 -29.06 2.21 -5.52
CA ASN A 308 -29.23 1.02 -6.34
C ASN A 308 -29.10 -0.28 -5.53
N ARG A 309 -28.16 -0.34 -4.58
CA ARG A 309 -28.05 -1.51 -3.68
C ARG A 309 -29.34 -1.78 -2.89
N LYS A 310 -30.09 -0.74 -2.52
CA LYS A 310 -31.39 -0.90 -1.84
C LYS A 310 -32.43 -1.48 -2.79
N ILE A 311 -32.51 -0.96 -4.01
CA ILE A 311 -33.42 -1.46 -5.06
C ILE A 311 -33.13 -2.93 -5.38
N LEU A 312 -31.84 -3.29 -5.50
CA LEU A 312 -31.42 -4.68 -5.74
C LEU A 312 -31.78 -5.59 -4.55
N ASN A 313 -31.62 -5.12 -3.32
CA ASN A 313 -32.02 -5.86 -2.13
C ASN A 313 -33.55 -6.09 -2.06
N GLU A 314 -34.36 -5.09 -2.44
CA GLU A 314 -35.83 -5.21 -2.51
C GLU A 314 -36.30 -6.30 -3.48
N GLU A 315 -35.49 -6.62 -4.50
CA GLU A 315 -35.76 -7.66 -5.49
C GLU A 315 -35.01 -8.97 -5.21
N GLU A 316 -34.49 -9.15 -3.99
CA GLU A 316 -33.86 -10.40 -3.51
C GLU A 316 -32.69 -10.89 -4.37
N VAL A 317 -31.94 -9.95 -4.98
CA VAL A 317 -30.80 -10.24 -5.88
C VAL A 317 -29.72 -11.09 -5.20
N GLU A 318 -29.60 -11.01 -3.88
CA GLU A 318 -28.63 -11.79 -3.11
C GLU A 318 -28.83 -13.31 -3.28
N GLU A 319 -30.07 -13.81 -3.35
CA GLU A 319 -30.34 -15.24 -3.54
C GLU A 319 -29.88 -15.71 -4.93
N CYS A 320 -30.14 -14.92 -5.96
CA CYS A 320 -29.66 -15.17 -7.31
C CYS A 320 -28.12 -15.24 -7.37
N LEU A 321 -27.43 -14.33 -6.68
CA LEU A 321 -25.97 -14.31 -6.65
C LEU A 321 -25.38 -15.50 -5.89
N ILE A 322 -26.03 -15.96 -4.82
CA ILE A 322 -25.63 -17.17 -4.10
C ILE A 322 -25.76 -18.40 -5.02
N ASN A 323 -26.86 -18.52 -5.75
CA ASN A 323 -27.07 -19.62 -6.70
C ASN A 323 -26.00 -19.65 -7.80
N LEU A 324 -25.51 -18.48 -8.24
CA LEU A 324 -24.42 -18.41 -9.22
C LEU A 324 -23.07 -18.92 -8.69
N LEU A 325 -22.82 -18.86 -7.37
CA LEU A 325 -21.60 -19.43 -6.79
C LEU A 325 -21.58 -20.96 -6.92
N GLU A 326 -22.75 -21.61 -6.89
CA GLU A 326 -22.85 -23.07 -6.98
C GLU A 326 -22.53 -23.61 -8.39
N ILE A 327 -22.54 -22.74 -9.41
CA ILE A 327 -22.28 -23.13 -10.80
C ILE A 327 -20.78 -23.35 -11.00
N ASP A 328 -20.42 -24.52 -11.52
CA ASP A 328 -19.03 -24.88 -11.79
C ASP A 328 -18.48 -24.23 -13.06
N ASN A 329 -18.30 -22.91 -13.01
CA ASN A 329 -17.65 -22.12 -14.04
C ASN A 329 -16.87 -20.96 -13.43
N ASP A 330 -15.56 -20.92 -13.64
CA ASP A 330 -14.69 -19.90 -13.05
C ASP A 330 -15.11 -18.46 -13.39
N GLY A 331 -15.53 -18.22 -14.64
CA GLY A 331 -15.97 -16.90 -15.08
C GLY A 331 -17.24 -16.41 -14.38
N ILE A 332 -18.16 -17.33 -14.06
CA ILE A 332 -19.36 -17.05 -13.29
C ILE A 332 -19.00 -16.83 -11.81
N LYS A 333 -18.18 -17.70 -11.22
CA LYS A 333 -17.73 -17.58 -9.82
C LYS A 333 -17.07 -16.23 -9.56
N VAL A 334 -16.22 -15.77 -10.48
CA VAL A 334 -15.59 -14.44 -10.42
C VAL A 334 -16.64 -13.33 -10.48
N ALA A 335 -17.55 -13.35 -11.47
CA ALA A 335 -18.55 -12.30 -11.63
C ALA A 335 -19.55 -12.24 -10.46
N ALA A 336 -19.97 -13.39 -9.94
CA ALA A 336 -20.83 -13.49 -8.76
C ALA A 336 -20.11 -12.96 -7.51
N SER A 337 -18.85 -13.35 -7.28
CA SER A 337 -18.06 -12.84 -6.15
C SER A 337 -17.85 -11.32 -6.22
N GLN A 338 -17.62 -10.76 -7.41
CA GLN A 338 -17.54 -9.32 -7.64
C GLN A 338 -18.86 -8.61 -7.34
N ALA A 339 -19.98 -9.17 -7.79
CA ALA A 339 -21.32 -8.63 -7.51
C ALA A 339 -21.62 -8.64 -6.01
N ILE A 340 -21.31 -9.74 -5.32
CA ILE A 340 -21.43 -9.85 -3.86
C ILE A 340 -20.58 -8.78 -3.19
N SER A 341 -19.30 -8.65 -3.56
CA SER A 341 -18.39 -7.66 -3.01
C SER A 341 -18.94 -6.23 -3.09
N ALA A 342 -19.57 -5.86 -4.22
CA ALA A 342 -20.21 -4.55 -4.41
C ALA A 342 -21.50 -4.39 -3.59
N MET A 343 -22.34 -5.43 -3.52
CA MET A 343 -23.59 -5.43 -2.76
C MET A 343 -23.39 -5.30 -1.24
N CYS A 344 -22.23 -5.75 -0.73
CA CYS A 344 -21.95 -5.81 0.71
C CYS A 344 -21.80 -4.45 1.40
N GLU A 345 -21.73 -3.33 0.67
CA GLU A 345 -21.84 -2.02 1.32
C GLU A 345 -23.23 -1.78 1.93
N ASN A 346 -24.25 -2.54 1.53
CA ASN A 346 -25.55 -2.58 2.18
C ASN A 346 -25.57 -3.59 3.34
N LEU A 347 -26.02 -3.15 4.52
CA LEU A 347 -26.02 -3.97 5.74
C LEU A 347 -26.98 -5.16 5.65
N ALA A 348 -28.12 -5.01 4.99
CA ALA A 348 -29.07 -6.11 4.82
C ALA A 348 -28.48 -7.22 3.93
N SER A 349 -27.91 -6.84 2.78
CA SER A 349 -27.21 -7.76 1.87
C SER A 349 -26.07 -8.51 2.58
N LYS A 350 -25.28 -7.80 3.41
CA LYS A 350 -24.23 -8.41 4.25
C LYS A 350 -24.74 -9.54 5.13
N GLN A 351 -25.95 -9.41 5.69
CA GLN A 351 -26.54 -10.43 6.54
C GLN A 351 -27.11 -11.59 5.71
N THR A 352 -27.69 -11.32 4.55
CA THR A 352 -28.22 -12.36 3.65
C THR A 352 -27.11 -13.30 3.16
N PHE A 353 -25.96 -12.76 2.76
CA PHE A 353 -24.82 -13.58 2.30
C PHE A 353 -24.16 -14.42 3.41
N ARG A 354 -24.46 -14.16 4.69
CA ARG A 354 -23.75 -14.76 5.82
C ARG A 354 -23.87 -16.29 5.85
N LEU A 355 -25.06 -16.84 5.62
CA LEU A 355 -25.34 -18.26 5.85
C LEU A 355 -24.89 -19.16 4.68
N GLN A 356 -25.05 -18.70 3.44
CA GLN A 356 -24.80 -19.52 2.25
C GLN A 356 -23.66 -18.96 1.38
N GLY A 357 -23.55 -17.63 1.28
CA GLY A 357 -22.50 -16.99 0.48
C GLY A 357 -21.10 -17.13 1.09
N ILE A 358 -20.94 -16.85 2.39
CA ILE A 358 -19.62 -16.91 3.05
C ILE A 358 -18.98 -18.31 2.95
N PRO A 359 -19.66 -19.43 3.28
CA PRO A 359 -19.07 -20.76 3.16
C PRO A 359 -18.59 -21.09 1.73
N GLN A 360 -19.36 -20.73 0.71
CA GLN A 360 -18.99 -20.89 -0.70
C GLN A 360 -17.73 -20.09 -1.05
N LEU A 361 -17.67 -18.83 -0.64
CA LEU A 361 -16.51 -17.96 -0.88
C LEU A 361 -15.25 -18.46 -0.16
N VAL A 362 -15.39 -19.04 1.04
CA VAL A 362 -14.27 -19.66 1.76
C VAL A 362 -13.76 -20.89 1.02
N GLN A 363 -14.65 -21.71 0.45
CA GLN A 363 -14.26 -22.86 -0.38
C GLN A 363 -13.45 -22.42 -1.61
N PHE A 364 -13.79 -21.27 -2.22
CA PHE A 364 -13.09 -20.74 -3.39
C PHE A 364 -11.64 -20.31 -3.12
N LEU A 365 -11.26 -20.06 -1.86
CA LEU A 365 -9.87 -19.77 -1.50
C LEU A 365 -8.92 -20.94 -1.82
N SER A 366 -9.46 -22.16 -1.89
CA SER A 366 -8.74 -23.38 -2.25
C SER A 366 -8.81 -23.71 -3.75
N SER A 367 -9.39 -22.86 -4.59
CA SER A 367 -9.47 -23.06 -6.05
C SER A 367 -8.07 -23.05 -6.68
N ASP A 368 -7.85 -23.71 -7.83
CA ASP A 368 -6.59 -23.56 -8.58
C ASP A 368 -6.54 -22.25 -9.39
N ASN A 369 -7.70 -21.62 -9.61
CA ASN A 369 -7.81 -20.39 -10.38
C ASN A 369 -7.56 -19.15 -9.50
N GLU A 370 -6.43 -18.46 -9.71
CA GLU A 370 -6.04 -17.26 -8.97
C GLU A 370 -7.04 -16.10 -9.10
N GLU A 371 -7.76 -15.98 -10.22
CA GLU A 371 -8.79 -14.94 -10.39
C GLU A 371 -10.01 -15.23 -9.52
N VAL A 372 -10.40 -16.50 -9.40
CA VAL A 372 -11.47 -16.96 -8.50
C VAL A 372 -11.08 -16.70 -7.03
N LYS A 373 -9.84 -17.05 -6.64
CA LYS A 373 -9.32 -16.75 -5.29
C LYS A 373 -9.38 -15.26 -4.98
N GLU A 374 -8.85 -14.42 -5.87
CA GLU A 374 -8.82 -12.96 -5.67
C GLU A 374 -10.23 -12.40 -5.53
N ALA A 375 -11.16 -12.78 -6.42
CA ALA A 375 -12.53 -12.30 -6.35
C ALA A 375 -13.23 -12.75 -5.06
N ALA A 376 -13.03 -14.00 -4.65
CA ALA A 376 -13.61 -14.54 -3.43
C ALA A 376 -13.09 -13.83 -2.16
N VAL A 377 -11.77 -13.68 -2.02
CA VAL A 377 -11.19 -13.01 -0.85
C VAL A 377 -11.51 -11.51 -0.81
N THR A 378 -11.66 -10.87 -1.97
CA THR A 378 -12.13 -9.47 -2.07
C THR A 378 -13.57 -9.34 -1.56
N ALA A 379 -14.44 -10.29 -1.90
CA ALA A 379 -15.80 -10.33 -1.37
C ALA A 379 -15.80 -10.56 0.16
N LEU A 380 -14.99 -11.49 0.65
CA LEU A 380 -14.84 -11.76 2.09
C LEU A 380 -14.31 -10.55 2.88
N ALA A 381 -13.35 -9.80 2.32
CA ALA A 381 -12.81 -8.60 2.95
C ALA A 381 -13.92 -7.56 3.19
N ASN A 382 -14.78 -7.34 2.19
CA ASN A 382 -15.90 -6.41 2.28
C ASN A 382 -17.03 -6.94 3.18
N LEU A 383 -17.34 -8.25 3.11
CA LEU A 383 -18.34 -8.92 3.94
C LEU A 383 -18.01 -8.86 5.44
N THR A 384 -16.73 -9.00 5.79
CA THR A 384 -16.25 -9.00 7.18
C THR A 384 -16.01 -7.60 7.74
N ALA A 385 -15.87 -6.59 6.87
CA ALA A 385 -15.64 -5.21 7.28
C ALA A 385 -16.76 -4.69 8.19
N ALA A 386 -16.39 -4.33 9.42
CA ALA A 386 -17.28 -3.88 10.48
C ALA A 386 -18.47 -4.82 10.75
N SER A 387 -18.30 -6.13 10.56
CA SER A 387 -19.38 -7.13 10.70
C SER A 387 -18.90 -8.37 11.48
N PRO A 388 -18.95 -8.32 12.84
CA PRO A 388 -18.50 -9.43 13.68
C PRO A 388 -19.20 -10.76 13.39
N SER A 389 -20.50 -10.73 13.07
CA SER A 389 -21.26 -11.94 12.71
C SER A 389 -20.75 -12.63 11.45
N ASN A 390 -20.30 -11.84 10.46
CA ASN A 390 -19.77 -12.36 9.22
C ASN A 390 -18.34 -12.87 9.41
N ALA A 391 -17.55 -12.18 10.24
CA ALA A 391 -16.24 -12.69 10.66
C ALA A 391 -16.35 -14.04 11.38
N SER A 392 -17.35 -14.23 12.23
CA SER A 392 -17.64 -15.52 12.86
C SER A 392 -18.01 -16.59 11.83
N ALA A 393 -18.86 -16.26 10.85
CA ALA A 393 -19.23 -17.18 9.78
C ALA A 393 -18.02 -17.64 8.94
N VAL A 394 -17.05 -16.74 8.67
CA VAL A 394 -15.78 -17.11 7.99
C VAL A 394 -14.98 -18.11 8.83
N ALA A 395 -14.89 -17.89 10.14
CA ALA A 395 -14.18 -18.79 11.04
C ALA A 395 -14.88 -20.15 11.18
N GLU A 396 -16.21 -20.16 11.27
CA GLU A 396 -17.05 -21.37 11.32
C GLU A 396 -16.96 -22.20 10.02
N ALA A 397 -16.75 -21.54 8.88
CA ALA A 397 -16.49 -22.18 7.59
C ALA A 397 -15.03 -22.65 7.41
N GLU A 398 -14.24 -22.72 8.50
CA GLU A 398 -12.83 -23.15 8.51
C GLU A 398 -11.90 -22.27 7.63
N GLY A 399 -12.26 -21.00 7.40
CA GLY A 399 -11.53 -20.11 6.50
C GLY A 399 -10.20 -19.57 7.02
N ILE A 400 -9.89 -19.71 8.32
CA ILE A 400 -8.68 -19.13 8.91
C ILE A 400 -7.41 -19.71 8.26
N GLU A 401 -7.33 -21.03 8.12
CA GLU A 401 -6.13 -21.69 7.59
C GLU A 401 -5.93 -21.39 6.09
N THR A 402 -7.02 -21.40 5.31
CA THR A 402 -6.96 -21.06 3.88
C THR A 402 -6.59 -19.60 3.65
N LEU A 403 -7.07 -18.67 4.49
CA LEU A 403 -6.68 -17.25 4.44
C LEU A 403 -5.21 -17.03 4.78
N VAL A 404 -4.68 -17.72 5.79
CA VAL A 404 -3.24 -17.67 6.12
C VAL A 404 -2.41 -18.16 4.93
N ASN A 405 -2.79 -19.28 4.30
CA ASN A 405 -2.12 -19.79 3.10
C ASN A 405 -2.22 -18.81 1.91
N THR A 406 -3.33 -18.06 1.80
CA THR A 406 -3.56 -17.07 0.72
C THR A 406 -2.60 -15.87 0.81
N LEU A 407 -1.91 -15.66 1.93
CA LEU A 407 -0.85 -14.63 2.04
C LEU A 407 0.34 -14.90 1.11
N ASN A 408 0.49 -16.14 0.61
CA ASN A 408 1.49 -16.53 -0.36
C ASN A 408 0.93 -16.72 -1.79
N ALA A 409 -0.26 -16.17 -2.08
CA ALA A 409 -0.86 -16.23 -3.41
C ALA A 409 -0.04 -15.45 -4.45
N GLN A 410 -0.27 -15.73 -5.74
CA GLN A 410 0.48 -15.07 -6.84
C GLN A 410 0.01 -13.64 -7.11
N ARG A 411 -1.26 -13.34 -6.80
CA ARG A 411 -1.88 -12.05 -7.09
C ARG A 411 -1.86 -11.16 -5.85
N ASP A 412 -1.28 -9.97 -5.99
CA ASP A 412 -1.17 -8.98 -4.91
C ASP A 412 -2.53 -8.64 -4.27
N GLY A 413 -3.59 -8.53 -5.08
CA GLY A 413 -4.93 -8.25 -4.57
C GLY A 413 -5.46 -9.35 -3.65
N ALA A 414 -5.14 -10.62 -3.94
CA ALA A 414 -5.52 -11.74 -3.08
C ALA A 414 -4.78 -11.67 -1.73
N VAL A 415 -3.47 -11.38 -1.76
CA VAL A 415 -2.64 -11.25 -0.55
C VAL A 415 -3.11 -10.09 0.33
N ALA A 416 -3.34 -8.91 -0.24
CA ALA A 416 -3.77 -7.73 0.50
C ALA A 416 -5.16 -7.91 1.14
N ASN A 417 -6.08 -8.54 0.41
CA ASN A 417 -7.42 -8.80 0.91
C ASN A 417 -7.45 -9.95 1.93
N ALA A 418 -6.61 -10.98 1.79
CA ALA A 418 -6.45 -12.02 2.82
C ALA A 418 -5.99 -11.44 4.15
N ALA A 419 -4.96 -10.59 4.13
CA ALA A 419 -4.51 -9.85 5.32
C ALA A 419 -5.65 -9.01 5.92
N THR A 420 -6.45 -8.36 5.09
CA THR A 420 -7.60 -7.55 5.53
C THR A 420 -8.68 -8.39 6.21
N VAL A 421 -9.03 -9.56 5.66
CA VAL A 421 -9.99 -10.49 6.29
C VAL A 421 -9.46 -10.95 7.65
N LEU A 422 -8.19 -11.35 7.74
CA LEU A 422 -7.57 -11.78 8.99
C LEU A 422 -7.57 -10.66 10.05
N ILE A 423 -7.28 -9.42 9.66
CA ILE A 423 -7.37 -8.24 10.54
C ILE A 423 -8.81 -8.04 11.03
N ASN A 424 -9.81 -8.16 10.14
CA ASN A 424 -11.22 -8.02 10.51
C ASN A 424 -11.65 -9.11 11.51
N LEU A 425 -11.22 -10.36 11.31
CA LEU A 425 -11.47 -11.47 12.25
C LEU A 425 -10.80 -11.21 13.60
N ALA A 426 -9.57 -10.69 13.59
CA ALA A 426 -8.80 -10.38 14.78
C ALA A 426 -9.38 -9.24 15.64
N MET A 427 -10.43 -8.54 15.18
CA MET A 427 -11.21 -7.66 16.06
C MET A 427 -11.92 -8.41 17.18
N GLN A 428 -12.11 -9.72 17.02
CA GLN A 428 -12.63 -10.61 18.05
C GLN A 428 -11.47 -11.43 18.65
N GLU A 429 -11.27 -11.30 19.96
CA GLU A 429 -10.15 -11.91 20.67
C GLU A 429 -10.00 -13.43 20.46
N PRO A 430 -11.08 -14.25 20.46
CA PRO A 430 -10.94 -15.69 20.24
C PRO A 430 -10.34 -16.04 18.87
N PHE A 431 -10.72 -15.28 17.83
CA PHE A 431 -10.18 -15.51 16.48
C PHE A 431 -8.77 -14.97 16.34
N ARG A 432 -8.42 -13.86 17.01
CA ARG A 432 -7.04 -13.36 17.05
C ARG A 432 -6.08 -14.43 17.57
N VAL A 433 -6.38 -15.02 18.73
CA VAL A 433 -5.57 -16.09 19.33
C VAL A 433 -5.49 -17.31 18.41
N THR A 434 -6.60 -17.68 17.77
CA THR A 434 -6.64 -18.80 16.82
C THR A 434 -5.73 -18.53 15.61
N ILE A 435 -5.80 -17.33 15.02
CA ILE A 435 -4.94 -16.93 13.89
C ILE A 435 -3.46 -16.92 14.31
N GLN A 436 -3.13 -16.42 15.51
CA GLN A 436 -1.76 -16.42 16.03
C GLN A 436 -1.20 -17.84 16.16
N SER A 437 -2.00 -18.78 16.69
CA SER A 437 -1.58 -20.18 16.81
C SER A 437 -1.31 -20.89 15.46
N ARG A 438 -1.71 -20.28 14.33
CA ARG A 438 -1.43 -20.75 12.97
C ARG A 438 -0.15 -20.17 12.36
N GLY A 439 0.64 -19.40 13.12
CA GLY A 439 1.93 -18.89 12.65
C GLY A 439 1.82 -17.70 11.69
N ILE A 440 0.81 -16.85 11.87
CA ILE A 440 0.56 -15.69 11.00
C ILE A 440 1.76 -14.74 10.89
N MET A 441 2.54 -14.58 11.97
CA MET A 441 3.64 -13.61 12.00
C MET A 441 4.80 -14.06 11.12
N SER A 442 5.03 -15.38 11.01
CA SER A 442 5.96 -15.96 10.05
C SER A 442 5.50 -15.73 8.61
N GLU A 443 4.23 -16.00 8.31
CA GLU A 443 3.67 -15.87 6.95
C GLU A 443 3.64 -14.41 6.45
N LEU A 444 3.59 -13.42 7.35
CA LEU A 444 3.64 -12.00 6.99
C LEU A 444 5.02 -11.51 6.50
N ALA A 445 6.09 -12.29 6.72
CA ALA A 445 7.44 -11.89 6.32
C ALA A 445 7.61 -11.73 4.79
N ALA A 446 6.91 -12.54 3.99
CA ALA A 446 6.96 -12.45 2.53
C ALA A 446 6.14 -11.26 1.98
N PRO A 447 4.87 -11.04 2.37
CA PRO A 447 4.10 -9.84 2.00
C PRO A 447 4.79 -8.51 2.31
N LEU A 448 5.55 -8.41 3.40
CA LEU A 448 6.34 -7.20 3.73
C LEU A 448 7.42 -6.89 2.67
N ARG A 449 7.88 -7.89 1.91
CA ARG A 449 8.87 -7.73 0.83
C ARG A 449 8.25 -7.51 -0.55
N SER A 450 6.92 -7.47 -0.66
CA SER A 450 6.23 -7.24 -1.94
C SER A 450 6.62 -5.88 -2.54
N THR A 451 6.57 -5.74 -3.86
CA THR A 451 6.73 -4.44 -4.55
C THR A 451 5.44 -3.62 -4.55
N ASN A 452 4.31 -4.21 -4.14
CA ASN A 452 3.01 -3.58 -4.16
C ASN A 452 2.71 -2.86 -2.84
N SER A 453 2.46 -1.56 -2.91
CA SER A 453 2.21 -0.74 -1.72
C SER A 453 0.95 -1.14 -0.95
N GLN A 454 -0.07 -1.68 -1.62
CA GLN A 454 -1.27 -2.16 -0.93
C GLN A 454 -0.98 -3.41 -0.10
N VAL A 455 -0.23 -4.37 -0.65
CA VAL A 455 0.23 -5.56 0.08
C VAL A 455 1.08 -5.16 1.27
N GLN A 456 2.09 -4.31 1.06
CA GLN A 456 2.95 -3.79 2.14
C GLN A 456 2.13 -3.11 3.25
N SER A 457 1.16 -2.26 2.87
CA SER A 457 0.31 -1.54 3.82
C SER A 457 -0.50 -2.50 4.70
N LYS A 458 -1.19 -3.48 4.09
CA LYS A 458 -2.02 -4.43 4.82
C LYS A 458 -1.20 -5.43 5.62
N ALA A 459 -0.03 -5.85 5.12
CA ALA A 459 0.90 -6.69 5.85
C ALA A 459 1.45 -5.99 7.11
N ALA A 460 1.88 -4.73 7.00
CA ALA A 460 2.33 -3.95 8.14
C ALA A 460 1.20 -3.72 9.17
N LEU A 461 -0.02 -3.46 8.71
CA LEU A 461 -1.18 -3.37 9.60
C LEU A 461 -1.45 -4.70 10.31
N ALA A 462 -1.35 -5.83 9.62
CA ALA A 462 -1.50 -7.15 10.22
C ALA A 462 -0.44 -7.39 11.30
N VAL A 463 0.83 -7.03 11.06
CA VAL A 463 1.89 -7.09 12.09
C VAL A 463 1.52 -6.27 13.33
N ALA A 464 0.98 -5.06 13.16
CA ALA A 464 0.57 -4.22 14.29
C ALA A 464 -0.59 -4.84 15.09
N VAL A 465 -1.50 -5.56 14.42
CA VAL A 465 -2.67 -6.21 15.05
C VAL A 465 -2.29 -7.50 15.77
N PHE A 466 -1.42 -8.32 15.18
CA PHE A 466 -1.07 -9.64 15.72
C PHE A 466 0.16 -9.63 16.64
N GLY A 467 0.97 -8.57 16.65
CA GLY A 467 2.15 -8.41 17.52
C GLY A 467 1.87 -8.07 18.99
N CYS A 468 0.69 -8.43 19.52
CA CYS A 468 0.24 -8.00 20.85
C CYS A 468 1.00 -8.68 22.01
N ASP A 469 1.42 -9.93 21.87
CA ASP A 469 2.18 -10.69 22.88
C ASP A 469 3.65 -10.93 22.48
N ALA A 470 4.45 -11.40 23.45
CA ALA A 470 5.88 -11.60 23.26
C ALA A 470 6.20 -12.73 22.28
N ASP A 471 5.37 -13.77 22.22
CA ASP A 471 5.58 -14.93 21.35
C ASP A 471 5.37 -14.54 19.88
N ALA A 472 4.31 -13.80 19.58
CA ALA A 472 4.04 -13.27 18.24
C ALA A 472 5.15 -12.33 17.74
N ARG A 473 5.69 -11.47 18.61
CA ARG A 473 6.83 -10.60 18.28
C ARG A 473 8.11 -11.41 18.06
N ALA A 474 8.36 -12.43 18.88
CA ALA A 474 9.48 -13.34 18.71
C ALA A 474 9.37 -14.15 17.41
N GLU A 475 8.17 -14.55 17.01
CA GLU A 475 7.91 -15.27 15.77
C GLU A 475 8.30 -14.44 14.54
N LEU A 476 7.83 -13.19 14.45
CA LEU A 476 8.23 -12.27 13.36
C LEU A 476 9.74 -12.01 13.33
N ARG A 477 10.36 -11.86 14.52
CA ARG A 477 11.81 -11.70 14.66
C ARG A 477 12.55 -12.91 14.11
N ASN A 478 12.14 -14.12 14.51
CA ASN A 478 12.77 -15.38 14.09
C ASN A 478 12.56 -15.65 12.59
N ALA A 479 11.43 -15.23 12.02
CA ALA A 479 11.17 -15.29 10.59
C ALA A 479 11.94 -14.24 9.76
N GLY A 480 12.68 -13.33 10.40
CA GLY A 480 13.42 -12.27 9.72
C GLY A 480 12.54 -11.18 9.10
N GLY A 481 11.31 -11.01 9.62
CA GLY A 481 10.35 -10.01 9.14
C GLY A 481 10.65 -8.57 9.57
N LEU A 482 11.47 -8.37 10.61
CA LEU A 482 11.83 -7.03 11.12
C LEU A 482 12.67 -6.23 10.11
N GLY A 483 13.56 -6.88 9.36
CA GLY A 483 14.37 -6.20 8.33
C GLY A 483 13.51 -5.51 7.26
N PRO A 484 12.65 -6.26 6.53
CA PRO A 484 11.66 -5.70 5.60
C PRO A 484 10.79 -4.62 6.23
N LEU A 485 10.33 -4.84 7.47
CA LEU A 485 9.50 -3.85 8.17
C LEU A 485 10.24 -2.50 8.31
N ILE A 486 11.53 -2.52 8.68
CA ILE A 486 12.34 -1.31 8.80
C ILE A 486 12.65 -0.67 7.45
N GLU A 487 12.86 -1.46 6.39
CA GLU A 487 13.03 -0.92 5.03
C GLU A 487 11.79 -0.11 4.58
N LEU A 488 10.58 -0.59 4.92
CA LEU A 488 9.34 0.09 4.58
C LEU A 488 9.11 1.43 5.30
N LEU A 489 9.85 1.75 6.37
CA LEU A 489 9.82 3.09 6.97
C LEU A 489 10.24 4.17 5.96
N ARG A 490 11.07 3.82 4.97
CA ARG A 490 11.51 4.72 3.90
C ARG A 490 10.55 4.79 2.72
N SER A 491 9.38 4.13 2.77
CA SER A 491 8.42 4.12 1.67
C SER A 491 7.89 5.52 1.33
N ASN A 492 7.66 5.79 0.04
CA ASN A 492 7.03 7.03 -0.40
C ASN A 492 5.51 7.04 -0.12
N ASN A 493 4.89 5.87 0.08
CA ASN A 493 3.48 5.75 0.38
C ASN A 493 3.19 6.08 1.87
N GLU A 494 2.30 7.04 2.11
CA GLU A 494 1.94 7.50 3.45
C GLU A 494 1.27 6.42 4.31
N GLU A 495 0.34 5.65 3.74
CA GLU A 495 -0.39 4.58 4.44
C GLU A 495 0.58 3.48 4.87
N VAL A 496 1.51 3.09 3.99
CA VAL A 496 2.57 2.11 4.30
C VAL A 496 3.42 2.62 5.46
N ARG A 497 3.97 3.84 5.38
CA ARG A 497 4.80 4.39 6.47
C ARG A 497 4.06 4.44 7.80
N ARG A 498 2.80 4.89 7.78
CA ARG A 498 1.96 4.98 8.99
C ARG A 498 1.78 3.62 9.64
N ASN A 499 1.38 2.60 8.87
CA ASN A 499 1.16 1.25 9.39
C ASN A 499 2.45 0.61 9.88
N VAL A 500 3.58 0.86 9.20
CA VAL A 500 4.90 0.39 9.62
C VAL A 500 5.34 1.06 10.93
N CYS A 501 5.15 2.36 11.10
CA CYS A 501 5.46 3.03 12.36
C CYS A 501 4.65 2.43 13.51
N TRP A 502 3.36 2.14 13.28
CA TRP A 502 2.53 1.47 14.27
C TRP A 502 3.03 0.05 14.57
N ALA A 503 3.35 -0.74 13.55
CA ALA A 503 3.92 -2.07 13.71
C ALA A 503 5.23 -2.06 14.52
N VAL A 504 6.14 -1.12 14.24
CA VAL A 504 7.40 -0.94 14.98
C VAL A 504 7.12 -0.58 16.44
N MET A 505 6.19 0.34 16.71
CA MET A 505 5.77 0.70 18.07
C MET A 505 5.28 -0.53 18.83
N ILE A 506 4.44 -1.38 18.22
CA ILE A 506 3.93 -2.60 18.86
C ILE A 506 5.06 -3.62 19.07
N CYS A 507 5.93 -3.80 18.08
CA CYS A 507 7.07 -4.73 18.17
C CYS A 507 8.09 -4.29 19.24
N ALA A 508 8.25 -2.99 19.48
CA ALA A 508 9.15 -2.44 20.49
C ALA A 508 8.69 -2.68 21.94
N ASN A 509 7.51 -3.24 22.17
CA ASN A 509 7.02 -3.61 23.51
C ASN A 509 7.83 -4.74 24.18
N ASP A 510 8.63 -5.50 23.42
CA ASP A 510 9.49 -6.58 23.90
C ASP A 510 10.95 -6.20 23.74
N GLU A 511 11.73 -6.26 24.82
CA GLU A 511 13.14 -5.84 24.86
C GLU A 511 13.99 -6.53 23.77
N PRO A 512 14.01 -7.87 23.63
CA PRO A 512 14.76 -8.52 22.55
C PRO A 512 14.37 -8.04 21.14
N THR A 513 13.08 -7.77 20.90
CA THR A 513 12.60 -7.24 19.61
C THR A 513 13.01 -5.78 19.42
N ALA A 514 12.91 -4.94 20.45
CA ALA A 514 13.34 -3.54 20.41
C ALA A 514 14.84 -3.40 20.15
N VAL A 515 15.66 -4.23 20.80
CA VAL A 515 17.12 -4.27 20.58
C VAL A 515 17.43 -4.61 19.13
N GLU A 516 16.76 -5.60 18.55
CA GLU A 516 16.96 -5.98 17.16
C GLU A 516 16.49 -4.90 16.18
N LEU A 517 15.34 -4.25 16.43
CA LEU A 517 14.87 -3.10 15.65
C LEU A 517 15.89 -1.95 15.67
N CYS A 518 16.46 -1.63 16.84
CA CYS A 518 17.53 -0.64 16.97
C CYS A 518 18.79 -1.06 16.21
N ARG A 519 19.19 -2.34 16.29
CA ARG A 519 20.34 -2.88 15.54
C ARG A 519 20.15 -2.75 14.01
N LEU A 520 18.91 -2.87 13.54
CA LEU A 520 18.54 -2.68 12.13
C LEU A 520 18.43 -1.20 11.71
N GLY A 521 18.66 -0.26 12.62
CA GLY A 521 18.66 1.18 12.33
C GLY A 521 17.27 1.84 12.37
N ALA A 522 16.28 1.21 13.02
CA ALA A 522 14.92 1.75 13.13
C ALA A 522 14.90 3.16 13.74
N LEU A 523 15.68 3.37 14.80
CA LEU A 523 15.72 4.63 15.55
C LEU A 523 16.18 5.80 14.67
N ASP A 524 17.28 5.62 13.92
CA ASP A 524 17.82 6.68 13.05
C ASP A 524 16.84 7.06 11.94
N ILE A 525 16.17 6.07 11.34
CA ILE A 525 15.18 6.30 10.27
C ILE A 525 13.95 7.04 10.83
N LEU A 526 13.46 6.63 12.00
CA LEU A 526 12.30 7.27 12.63
C LEU A 526 12.61 8.70 13.08
N GLU A 527 13.81 8.97 13.59
CA GLU A 527 14.26 10.34 13.88
C GLU A 527 14.29 11.19 12.61
N GLU A 528 14.82 10.67 11.50
CA GLU A 528 14.83 11.35 10.20
C GLU A 528 13.40 11.67 9.71
N ILE A 529 12.48 10.72 9.89
CA ILE A 529 11.05 10.91 9.57
C ILE A 529 10.44 12.03 10.42
N ASN A 530 10.74 12.07 11.72
CA ASN A 530 10.21 13.06 12.65
C ASN A 530 10.79 14.47 12.44
N LEU A 531 11.97 14.59 11.83
CA LEU A 531 12.53 15.88 11.39
C LEU A 531 11.84 16.43 10.12
N SER A 532 11.17 15.57 9.36
CA SER A 532 10.53 15.92 8.09
C SER A 532 9.08 16.37 8.29
N ALA A 533 8.78 17.63 7.98
CA ALA A 533 7.44 18.23 8.14
C ALA A 533 6.30 17.45 7.44
N GLY A 534 6.60 16.78 6.31
CA GLY A 534 5.60 16.02 5.54
C GLY A 534 5.56 14.50 5.82
N ARG A 535 6.52 13.96 6.60
CA ARG A 535 6.58 12.51 6.88
C ARG A 535 6.27 12.17 8.34
N LYS A 536 6.45 13.14 9.24
CA LYS A 536 6.15 13.03 10.66
C LYS A 536 4.71 12.61 10.94
N SER A 537 4.51 11.72 11.91
CA SER A 537 3.20 11.30 12.40
C SER A 537 3.24 10.98 13.90
N ASN A 538 2.08 10.94 14.56
CA ASN A 538 2.00 10.52 15.97
C ASN A 538 2.54 9.10 16.17
N PHE A 539 2.38 8.22 15.18
CA PHE A 539 2.92 6.85 15.24
C PHE A 539 4.44 6.83 15.16
N SER A 540 5.06 7.70 14.36
CA SER A 540 6.52 7.76 14.26
C SER A 540 7.16 8.36 15.51
N GLU A 541 6.49 9.29 16.20
CA GLU A 541 6.93 9.77 17.52
C GLU A 541 6.79 8.67 18.59
N ALA A 542 5.62 8.03 18.65
CA ALA A 542 5.36 6.96 19.62
C ALA A 542 6.27 5.73 19.39
N ALA A 543 6.63 5.41 18.15
CA ALA A 543 7.58 4.35 17.84
C ALA A 543 8.99 4.66 18.37
N VAL A 544 9.45 5.92 18.26
CA VAL A 544 10.74 6.35 18.84
C VAL A 544 10.70 6.24 20.36
N GLU A 545 9.65 6.75 20.99
CA GLU A 545 9.47 6.66 22.44
C GLU A 545 9.50 5.20 22.91
N LYS A 546 8.75 4.31 22.25
CA LYS A 546 8.69 2.89 22.63
C LYS A 546 10.00 2.14 22.42
N LEU A 547 10.75 2.45 21.36
CA LEU A 547 12.10 1.89 21.18
C LEU A 547 13.04 2.32 22.31
N LEU A 548 12.91 3.57 22.76
CA LEU A 548 13.74 4.13 23.83
C LEU A 548 13.35 3.66 25.23
N ASP A 549 12.12 3.17 25.46
CA ASP A 549 11.71 2.59 26.75
C ASP A 549 12.61 1.43 27.19
N ASN A 550 13.20 0.69 26.25
CA ASN A 550 14.14 -0.41 26.53
C ASN A 550 15.59 0.07 26.76
N ASN A 551 15.87 1.37 26.61
CA ASN A 551 17.18 1.96 26.89
C ASN A 551 17.00 3.35 27.51
N LEU A 552 16.68 3.38 28.80
CA LEU A 552 16.39 4.61 29.54
C LEU A 552 17.55 5.62 29.50
N SER A 553 18.81 5.16 29.46
CA SER A 553 19.99 6.02 29.33
C SER A 553 19.93 6.84 28.04
N GLN A 554 19.62 6.17 26.93
CA GLN A 554 19.45 6.80 25.64
C GLN A 554 18.17 7.65 25.59
N LYS A 555 17.05 7.16 26.16
CA LYS A 555 15.78 7.89 26.29
C LYS A 555 16.00 9.25 26.96
N TYR A 556 16.61 9.24 28.15
CA TYR A 556 16.86 10.47 28.91
C TYR A 556 17.83 11.42 28.21
N SER A 557 18.82 10.87 27.49
CA SER A 557 19.79 11.66 26.74
C SER A 557 19.18 12.35 25.52
N ARG A 558 18.19 11.71 24.87
CA ARG A 558 17.52 12.22 23.67
C ARG A 558 16.31 13.10 23.98
N MET A 559 15.43 12.63 24.85
CA MET A 559 14.16 13.29 25.17
C MET A 559 14.31 14.29 26.32
N GLY A 560 15.34 14.14 27.16
CA GLY A 560 15.50 14.98 28.35
C GLY A 560 14.44 14.73 29.42
N PHE A 561 13.66 13.66 29.32
CA PHE A 561 12.57 13.35 30.22
C PHE A 561 12.48 11.85 30.46
N LEU A 562 12.30 11.46 31.72
CA LEU A 562 11.85 10.13 32.14
C LEU A 562 10.60 10.32 32.98
N SER A 563 9.56 9.56 32.67
CA SER A 563 8.31 9.61 33.43
C SER A 563 8.45 8.86 34.77
N SER A 564 7.38 8.88 35.56
CA SER A 564 7.28 8.07 36.78
C SER A 564 7.28 6.55 36.51
N SER A 565 6.87 6.10 35.33
CA SER A 565 6.89 4.69 34.94
C SER A 565 8.26 4.21 34.44
N ASP A 566 9.15 5.13 34.09
CA ASP A 566 10.52 4.83 33.68
C ASP A 566 11.38 4.57 34.93
N ILE A 567 11.53 3.29 35.30
CA ILE A 567 12.28 2.88 36.50
C ILE A 567 13.76 2.69 36.16
N ILE A 568 14.63 3.55 36.68
CA ILE A 568 16.08 3.48 36.46
C ILE A 568 16.65 2.24 37.14
N THR A 569 17.16 1.27 36.37
CA THR A 569 17.81 0.05 36.87
C THR A 569 19.34 0.16 36.86
N ASP A 570 20.02 -0.85 37.43
CA ASP A 570 21.49 -0.91 37.40
C ASP A 570 21.99 -1.07 35.96
N GLY A 571 23.03 -0.32 35.59
CA GLY A 571 23.50 -0.20 34.20
C GLY A 571 23.11 1.11 33.54
N PHE A 572 22.21 1.91 34.14
CA PHE A 572 21.86 3.23 33.64
C PHE A 572 23.02 4.22 33.73
N TYR A 573 23.15 5.09 32.72
CA TYR A 573 24.05 6.24 32.77
C TYR A 573 23.47 7.47 32.11
N ASP A 574 23.78 8.61 32.72
CA ASP A 574 23.47 9.92 32.18
C ASP A 574 24.61 10.39 31.26
N TYR A 575 24.47 10.12 29.96
CA TYR A 575 25.36 10.62 28.91
C TYR A 575 25.33 12.14 28.76
N GLY A 576 24.21 12.77 29.07
CA GLY A 576 23.92 14.18 28.80
C GLY A 576 23.00 14.37 27.60
N GLN A 577 22.68 15.62 27.27
CA GLN A 577 21.78 15.89 26.14
C GLN A 577 22.47 15.64 24.80
N ILE A 578 21.85 14.82 23.96
CA ILE A 578 22.36 14.45 22.64
C ILE A 578 21.46 15.06 21.57
N LYS A 579 22.08 15.70 20.57
CA LYS A 579 21.37 16.19 19.39
C LYS A 579 21.10 15.03 18.42
N SER A 580 20.01 15.13 17.67
CA SER A 580 19.71 14.13 16.63
C SER A 580 20.88 13.97 15.65
N GLY A 581 21.16 12.73 15.25
CA GLY A 581 22.29 12.35 14.39
C GLY A 581 23.65 12.15 15.10
N VAL A 582 23.77 12.35 16.41
CA VAL A 582 25.01 12.06 17.16
C VAL A 582 24.95 10.65 17.75
N THR A 583 25.97 9.83 17.52
CA THR A 583 26.03 8.45 18.03
C THR A 583 25.98 8.40 19.56
N PHE A 584 25.06 7.59 20.10
CA PHE A 584 25.02 7.26 21.53
C PHE A 584 26.05 6.17 21.80
N LEU A 585 27.07 6.46 22.61
CA LEU A 585 28.15 5.51 22.90
C LEU A 585 27.76 4.62 24.07
N SER A 586 28.16 3.36 23.99
CA SER A 586 28.04 2.40 25.09
C SER A 586 28.93 2.77 26.27
N LEU A 587 28.62 2.20 27.43
CA LEU A 587 29.39 2.42 28.65
C LEU A 587 30.84 1.91 28.53
N GLU A 588 31.05 0.83 27.79
CA GLU A 588 32.39 0.28 27.52
C GLU A 588 33.22 1.26 26.67
N GLU A 589 32.63 1.80 25.60
CA GLU A 589 33.27 2.81 24.75
C GLU A 589 33.60 4.08 25.51
N LEU A 590 32.70 4.54 26.39
CA LEU A 590 32.92 5.71 27.24
C LEU A 590 34.04 5.50 28.26
N THR A 591 34.14 4.29 28.82
CA THR A 591 35.19 3.93 29.78
C THR A 591 36.56 3.82 29.11
N ALA A 592 36.59 3.51 27.81
CA ALA A 592 37.82 3.41 27.02
C ALA A 592 38.37 4.77 26.53
N GLN A 593 37.61 5.86 26.67
CA GLN A 593 38.06 7.19 26.25
C GLN A 593 39.14 7.76 27.16
N GLU A 594 40.06 8.53 26.57
CA GLU A 594 41.00 9.36 27.33
C GLU A 594 40.25 10.41 28.15
N LEU A 595 40.83 10.84 29.27
CA LEU A 595 40.25 11.91 30.09
C LEU A 595 40.01 13.16 29.24
N THR A 596 38.79 13.69 29.31
CA THR A 596 38.40 14.91 28.58
C THR A 596 37.85 15.96 29.53
N ASP A 597 37.95 17.23 29.14
CA ASP A 597 37.30 18.35 29.85
C ASP A 597 35.78 18.41 29.61
N ARG A 598 35.18 17.36 29.04
CA ARG A 598 33.74 17.29 28.78
C ARG A 598 33.01 16.87 30.05
N ARG A 599 31.70 17.17 30.10
CA ARG A 599 30.80 16.75 31.17
C ARG A 599 30.99 15.27 31.49
N ALA A 600 31.20 14.96 32.77
CA ALA A 600 31.27 13.58 33.26
C ALA A 600 29.98 12.81 32.97
N THR A 601 30.12 11.56 32.55
CA THR A 601 28.98 10.64 32.43
C THR A 601 28.69 10.03 33.79
N ILE A 602 27.50 10.24 34.31
CA ILE A 602 27.14 9.74 35.65
C ILE A 602 26.56 8.34 35.52
N PHE A 603 27.13 7.36 36.24
CA PHE A 603 26.78 5.95 36.12
C PHE A 603 26.12 5.41 37.39
N ILE A 604 25.10 4.56 37.20
CA ILE A 604 24.27 3.97 38.24
C ILE A 604 24.41 2.45 38.21
N ASN A 605 24.98 1.87 39.27
CA ASN A 605 25.10 0.43 39.41
C ASN A 605 25.24 0.02 40.88
N ALA A 606 24.13 -0.29 41.53
CA ALA A 606 24.11 -0.76 42.91
C ALA A 606 24.25 -2.30 43.01
N LYS A 607 24.36 -3.02 41.88
CA LYS A 607 24.40 -4.48 41.86
C LYS A 607 25.71 -5.00 42.48
N PRO A 608 25.66 -5.75 43.60
CA PRO A 608 26.84 -6.44 44.11
C PRO A 608 27.25 -7.52 43.09
N GLN A 609 28.54 -7.59 42.76
CA GLN A 609 29.05 -8.59 41.81
C GLN A 609 29.06 -9.98 42.46
N GLU A 610 27.91 -10.67 42.51
CA GLU A 610 27.80 -12.06 42.99
C GLU A 610 28.43 -13.09 42.02
N GLU A 611 28.77 -12.68 40.79
CA GLU A 611 29.36 -13.56 39.76
C GLU A 611 30.89 -13.65 39.78
N LEU A 612 31.58 -12.87 40.61
CA LEU A 612 33.04 -13.00 40.80
C LEU A 612 33.42 -14.03 41.87
N THR A 613 32.47 -14.51 42.65
CA THR A 613 32.68 -15.51 43.72
C THR A 613 33.27 -16.84 43.20
N PRO A 614 32.84 -17.38 42.04
CA PRO A 614 33.47 -18.58 41.48
C PRO A 614 34.90 -18.32 41.01
N LEU A 615 35.18 -17.17 40.37
CA LEU A 615 36.51 -16.82 39.85
C LEU A 615 37.49 -16.47 40.99
N LEU A 616 37.07 -15.70 41.98
CA LEU A 616 37.86 -15.40 43.18
C LEU A 616 38.09 -16.66 44.01
N SER A 617 37.11 -17.57 44.14
CA SER A 617 37.32 -18.85 44.82
C SER A 617 38.22 -19.79 44.01
N LEU A 618 38.13 -19.79 42.67
CA LEU A 618 39.00 -20.57 41.79
C LEU A 618 40.45 -20.06 41.83
N VAL A 619 40.63 -18.73 41.83
CA VAL A 619 41.94 -18.08 42.00
C VAL A 619 42.49 -18.34 43.40
N HIS A 620 41.68 -18.26 44.46
CA HIS A 620 42.09 -18.60 45.82
C HIS A 620 42.43 -20.09 45.96
N HIS A 621 41.69 -20.99 45.29
CA HIS A 621 41.93 -22.42 45.27
C HIS A 621 43.19 -22.80 44.46
N LEU A 622 43.47 -22.09 43.36
CA LEU A 622 44.69 -22.24 42.57
C LEU A 622 45.93 -21.76 43.34
N VAL A 623 45.82 -20.65 44.08
CA VAL A 623 46.89 -20.12 44.94
C VAL A 623 47.19 -21.07 46.12
N LEU A 624 46.18 -21.73 46.68
CA LEU A 624 46.34 -22.73 47.75
C LEU A 624 46.91 -24.08 47.28
N HIS A 625 46.65 -24.48 46.03
CA HIS A 625 47.10 -25.78 45.50
C HIS A 625 48.49 -25.76 44.85
N THR A 626 49.04 -24.59 44.51
CA THR A 626 50.43 -24.50 44.08
C THR A 626 51.36 -24.53 45.29
N SER A 627 51.91 -25.71 45.59
CA SER A 627 52.87 -25.93 46.67
C SER A 627 54.21 -25.22 46.41
N PHE A 628 54.25 -23.89 46.55
CA PHE A 628 55.50 -23.14 46.66
C PHE A 628 55.28 -21.92 47.55
N LEU A 629 56.21 -21.68 48.47
CA LEU A 629 56.25 -20.51 49.36
C LEU A 629 56.29 -19.23 48.51
N ILE A 630 55.13 -18.60 48.33
CA ILE A 630 55.02 -17.24 47.77
C ILE A 630 55.03 -16.26 48.96
N PRO A 631 55.97 -15.30 49.03
CA PRO A 631 55.97 -14.26 50.06
C PRO A 631 54.70 -13.40 49.99
N GLU A 632 54.17 -12.94 51.13
CA GLU A 632 52.96 -12.09 51.22
C GLU A 632 53.00 -10.85 50.29
N SER A 633 54.19 -10.38 49.91
CA SER A 633 54.37 -9.26 48.99
C SER A 633 53.97 -9.56 47.53
N VAL A 634 53.79 -10.83 47.13
CA VAL A 634 53.47 -11.23 45.74
C VAL A 634 51.99 -11.56 45.55
N SER A 635 51.28 -11.92 46.64
CA SER A 635 49.81 -12.10 46.63
C SER A 635 49.09 -10.79 46.26
N GLY A 636 49.53 -9.66 46.82
CA GLY A 636 49.02 -8.34 46.47
C GLY A 636 49.29 -7.94 45.02
N ILE A 637 50.45 -8.31 44.47
CA ILE A 637 50.84 -8.01 43.08
C ILE A 637 50.01 -8.82 42.08
N LEU A 638 49.65 -10.07 42.39
CA LEU A 638 48.84 -10.89 41.50
C LEU A 638 47.40 -10.35 41.39
N LEU A 639 46.85 -9.85 42.50
CA LEU A 639 45.53 -9.21 42.53
C LEU A 639 45.55 -7.86 41.80
N GLU A 640 46.59 -7.04 42.00
CA GLU A 640 46.80 -5.82 41.22
C GLU A 640 47.02 -6.11 39.73
N CYS A 641 47.71 -7.19 39.35
CA CYS A 641 47.89 -7.59 37.96
C CYS A 641 46.57 -8.02 37.30
N ILE A 642 45.68 -8.71 38.00
CA ILE A 642 44.35 -9.08 37.46
C ILE A 642 43.48 -7.83 37.28
N VAL A 643 43.49 -6.91 38.25
CA VAL A 643 42.80 -5.60 38.14
C VAL A 643 43.41 -4.73 37.03
N PHE A 644 44.73 -4.79 36.84
CA PHE A 644 45.45 -4.11 35.77
C PHE A 644 45.16 -4.70 34.38
N PHE A 645 44.96 -6.03 34.26
CA PHE A 645 44.59 -6.64 32.98
C PHE A 645 43.13 -6.37 32.59
N ILE A 646 42.23 -6.15 33.56
CA ILE A 646 40.85 -5.66 33.33
C ILE A 646 40.88 -4.19 32.83
N ARG A 647 41.89 -3.41 33.20
CA ARG A 647 42.12 -2.04 32.71
C ARG A 647 43.17 -2.02 31.59
N LYS A 648 42.75 -2.32 30.35
CA LYS A 648 43.67 -2.31 29.20
C LYS A 648 44.26 -0.90 28.96
N GLY A 649 45.45 -0.65 29.48
CA GLY A 649 46.21 0.60 29.26
C GLY A 649 47.67 0.30 28.92
N LYS A 650 48.10 0.65 27.71
CA LYS A 650 49.52 0.59 27.28
C LYS A 650 50.31 1.69 28.01
N GLY A 651 51.21 1.31 28.92
CA GLY A 651 52.19 2.20 29.55
C GLY A 651 53.46 1.44 29.93
N LYS A 652 54.64 2.02 29.65
CA LYS A 652 55.97 1.36 29.66
C LYS A 652 56.58 1.14 31.06
N LYS A 653 57.16 -0.08 31.20
CA LYS A 653 58.40 -0.49 31.88
C LYS A 653 58.58 -0.20 33.39
N GLU A 654 58.48 -1.28 34.17
CA GLU A 654 59.49 -1.64 35.19
C GLU A 654 59.86 -3.13 35.04
N GLU A 655 61.15 -3.38 34.84
CA GLU A 655 61.74 -4.71 34.63
C GLU A 655 62.18 -5.31 35.97
N VAL A 656 61.35 -6.14 36.62
CA VAL A 656 61.85 -7.18 37.55
C VAL A 656 60.92 -8.40 37.53
N LYS A 657 61.47 -9.59 37.23
CA LYS A 657 60.88 -10.95 37.34
C LYS A 657 59.65 -11.31 36.47
N VAL A 658 59.61 -10.85 35.22
CA VAL A 658 58.51 -11.12 34.27
C VAL A 658 58.42 -12.58 33.79
N LYS A 659 59.51 -13.38 33.80
CA LYS A 659 59.50 -14.71 33.15
C LYS A 659 58.71 -15.81 33.89
N GLU A 660 58.74 -15.86 35.22
CA GLU A 660 57.97 -16.88 35.98
C GLU A 660 56.48 -16.52 36.05
N VAL A 661 56.15 -15.23 36.16
CA VAL A 661 54.76 -14.74 36.17
C VAL A 661 54.10 -14.95 34.80
N THR A 662 54.81 -14.71 33.69
CA THR A 662 54.28 -14.92 32.33
C THR A 662 53.92 -16.38 32.08
N GLN A 663 54.66 -17.33 32.66
CA GLN A 663 54.43 -18.76 32.46
C GLN A 663 53.23 -19.26 33.27
N ILE A 664 53.02 -18.72 34.48
CA ILE A 664 51.82 -18.98 35.30
C ILE A 664 50.58 -18.34 34.66
N VAL A 665 50.69 -17.09 34.21
CA VAL A 665 49.62 -16.37 33.49
C VAL A 665 49.21 -17.13 32.24
N SER A 666 50.16 -17.63 31.43
CA SER A 666 49.85 -18.42 30.21
C SER A 666 49.14 -19.76 30.48
N ARG A 667 49.35 -20.36 31.66
CA ARG A 667 48.66 -21.60 32.08
C ARG A 667 47.24 -21.30 32.57
N VAL A 668 47.06 -20.24 33.35
CA VAL A 668 45.74 -19.73 33.76
C VAL A 668 44.93 -19.26 32.55
N GLN A 669 45.60 -18.72 31.52
CA GLN A 669 44.98 -18.26 30.27
C GLN A 669 44.40 -19.39 29.40
N ASN A 670 44.93 -20.60 29.53
CA ASN A 670 44.46 -21.77 28.77
C ASN A 670 43.36 -22.54 29.51
N GLU A 671 43.29 -22.45 30.84
CA GLU A 671 42.21 -23.06 31.64
C GLU A 671 40.99 -22.14 31.82
N ILE A 672 41.18 -20.81 31.75
CA ILE A 672 40.10 -19.82 31.74
C ILE A 672 39.99 -19.28 30.33
N ASN A 673 38.92 -19.65 29.62
CA ASN A 673 38.63 -19.18 28.25
C ASN A 673 38.33 -17.66 28.27
N LEU A 674 39.39 -16.84 28.31
CA LEU A 674 39.36 -15.38 28.56
C LEU A 674 38.79 -14.55 27.41
N GLU A 675 38.57 -15.13 26.23
CA GLU A 675 37.87 -14.45 25.12
C GLU A 675 36.36 -14.26 25.38
N LYS A 676 35.82 -14.90 26.43
CA LYS A 676 34.41 -14.80 26.85
C LYS A 676 34.17 -13.94 28.10
N LEU A 677 35.17 -13.24 28.64
CA LEU A 677 34.92 -12.30 29.73
C LEU A 677 34.26 -11.03 29.16
N HIS A 678 32.93 -10.98 29.24
CA HIS A 678 32.18 -9.74 29.01
C HIS A 678 32.67 -8.68 30.01
N TRP A 679 32.95 -7.46 29.52
CA TRP A 679 33.25 -6.32 30.38
C TRP A 679 32.09 -6.10 31.35
N LEU A 680 32.37 -6.12 32.64
CA LEU A 680 31.38 -5.88 33.69
C LEU A 680 31.59 -4.49 34.29
N PRO A 681 30.56 -3.65 34.36
CA PRO A 681 30.68 -2.35 34.98
C PRO A 681 31.00 -2.47 36.48
N PRO A 682 31.83 -1.57 37.04
CA PRO A 682 32.18 -1.60 38.45
C PRO A 682 30.97 -1.31 39.34
N PRO A 683 30.81 -1.99 40.49
CA PRO A 683 29.73 -1.73 41.44
C PRO A 683 29.96 -0.43 42.22
N ASP A 684 28.89 0.27 42.54
CA ASP A 684 28.86 1.44 43.41
C ASP A 684 28.30 1.06 44.79
N PHE A 685 29.19 0.60 45.67
CA PHE A 685 28.83 0.20 47.04
C PHE A 685 28.29 1.37 47.87
N VAL A 686 28.69 2.60 47.55
CA VAL A 686 28.20 3.78 48.28
C VAL A 686 26.76 4.07 47.92
N LEU A 687 26.40 3.92 46.63
CA LEU A 687 25.00 3.98 46.22
C LEU A 687 24.17 2.87 46.86
N LEU A 688 24.71 1.65 46.96
CA LEU A 688 24.03 0.54 47.63
C LEU A 688 23.74 0.86 49.11
N ASP A 689 24.71 1.44 49.83
CA ASP A 689 24.51 1.91 51.20
C ASP A 689 23.43 3.00 51.29
N TYR A 690 23.43 3.95 50.35
CA TYR A 690 22.41 5.01 50.30
C TYR A 690 21.00 4.43 50.10
N ILE A 691 20.84 3.45 49.21
CA ILE A 691 19.56 2.76 48.98
C ILE A 691 19.12 2.01 50.24
N ASN A 692 20.04 1.31 50.91
CA ASN A 692 19.75 0.57 52.14
C ASN A 692 19.35 1.49 53.30
N ASP A 693 20.03 2.63 53.46
CA ASP A 693 19.71 3.63 54.46
C ASP A 693 18.32 4.23 54.19
N ALA A 694 18.07 4.70 52.96
CA ALA A 694 16.79 5.27 52.56
C ALA A 694 15.63 4.27 52.73
N SER A 695 15.84 2.99 52.40
CA SER A 695 14.85 1.93 52.60
C SER A 695 14.50 1.72 54.07
N LYS A 696 15.44 1.95 55.00
CA LYS A 696 15.19 1.81 56.44
C LYS A 696 14.55 3.05 57.05
N THR A 697 14.89 4.24 56.56
CA THR A 697 14.49 5.51 57.19
C THR A 697 13.27 6.17 56.53
N ILE A 698 13.11 6.06 55.21
CA ILE A 698 12.11 6.79 54.44
C ILE A 698 10.91 5.91 54.08
N LEU A 699 11.15 4.66 53.65
CA LEU A 699 10.08 3.72 53.29
C LEU A 699 9.00 3.55 54.39
N PRO A 700 9.33 3.51 55.69
CA PRO A 700 8.33 3.33 56.75
C PRO A 700 7.43 4.55 57.02
N LEU A 701 7.67 5.71 56.40
CA LEU A 701 6.87 6.91 56.59
C LEU A 701 5.44 6.72 56.07
N THR A 702 4.45 7.38 56.70
CA THR A 702 3.02 7.08 56.51
C THR A 702 2.41 7.76 55.30
N THR A 703 2.94 8.90 54.85
CA THR A 703 2.40 9.64 53.70
C THR A 703 3.43 9.77 52.58
N ALA A 704 2.97 9.73 51.33
CA ALA A 704 3.83 9.96 50.15
C ALA A 704 4.51 11.32 50.19
N ARG A 705 3.85 12.34 50.77
CA ARG A 705 4.42 13.67 50.96
C ARG A 705 5.61 13.64 51.92
N GLU A 706 5.48 12.98 53.08
CA GLU A 706 6.59 12.81 54.02
C GLU A 706 7.76 12.04 53.40
N GLN A 707 7.45 10.98 52.64
CA GLN A 707 8.46 10.19 51.94
C GLN A 707 9.26 11.04 50.94
N VAL A 708 8.59 11.87 50.12
CA VAL A 708 9.26 12.77 49.17
C VAL A 708 10.11 13.82 49.88
N VAL A 709 9.58 14.46 50.92
CA VAL A 709 10.31 15.50 51.68
C VAL A 709 11.55 14.91 52.35
N ALA A 710 11.42 13.75 53.01
CA ALA A 710 12.53 13.08 53.68
C ALA A 710 13.58 12.60 52.66
N LEU A 711 13.17 12.11 51.50
CA LEU A 711 14.11 11.73 50.44
C LEU A 711 14.87 12.94 49.89
N ALA A 712 14.19 14.08 49.69
CA ALA A 712 14.83 15.30 49.20
C ALA A 712 15.92 15.80 50.17
N GLN A 713 15.62 15.80 51.47
CA GLN A 713 16.58 16.14 52.53
C GLN A 713 17.76 15.15 52.55
N PHE A 714 17.46 13.85 52.50
CA PHE A 714 18.49 12.81 52.45
C PHE A 714 19.45 12.98 51.26
N VAL A 715 18.92 13.23 50.06
CA VAL A 715 19.73 13.45 48.86
C VAL A 715 20.60 14.70 49.00
N ALA A 716 20.03 15.79 49.52
CA ALA A 716 20.78 17.02 49.75
C ALA A 716 21.93 16.80 50.74
N ASP A 717 21.68 16.13 51.87
CA ASP A 717 22.69 15.84 52.89
C ASP A 717 23.85 14.99 52.35
N LYS A 718 23.57 13.99 51.51
CA LYS A 718 24.60 13.15 50.89
C LYS A 718 25.42 13.87 49.81
N MET A 719 24.96 15.03 49.32
CA MET A 719 25.55 15.80 48.21
C MET A 719 25.92 17.25 48.56
N GLY A 720 26.23 17.53 49.83
CA GLY A 720 26.79 18.81 50.27
C GLY A 720 25.83 19.73 51.02
N GLY A 721 24.64 19.25 51.36
CA GLY A 721 23.63 19.97 52.15
C GLY A 721 22.85 21.03 51.36
N PRO A 722 21.96 21.80 52.02
CA PRO A 722 21.27 22.93 51.41
C PRO A 722 22.24 24.06 51.04
N ILE A 723 21.98 24.74 49.94
CA ILE A 723 22.82 25.81 49.39
C ILE A 723 22.02 27.11 49.43
N GLU A 724 22.59 28.17 50.00
CA GLU A 724 21.99 29.51 49.94
C GLU A 724 22.00 30.03 48.50
N ARG A 725 20.88 30.62 48.04
CA ARG A 725 20.72 31.11 46.65
C ARG A 725 21.87 31.99 46.19
N ASP A 726 22.35 32.89 47.05
CA ASP A 726 23.40 33.84 46.73
C ASP A 726 24.80 33.21 46.66
N LYS A 727 25.00 32.01 47.24
CA LYS A 727 26.30 31.30 47.29
C LYS A 727 26.44 30.19 46.25
N LEU A 728 25.49 30.08 45.31
CA LEU A 728 25.54 29.03 44.29
C LEU A 728 26.81 29.08 43.44
N HIS A 729 27.37 30.28 43.21
CA HIS A 729 28.61 30.49 42.47
C HIS A 729 29.87 30.04 43.23
N ASP A 730 29.81 29.97 44.56
CA ASP A 730 30.91 29.51 45.42
C ASP A 730 30.95 27.98 45.54
N PHE A 731 29.92 27.28 45.06
CA PHE A 731 29.81 25.83 45.16
C PHE A 731 30.65 25.12 44.09
N SER A 732 31.88 24.76 44.45
CA SER A 732 32.91 24.19 43.54
C SER A 732 32.69 22.71 43.17
N TRP A 733 31.51 22.38 42.64
CA TRP A 733 31.19 21.01 42.23
C TRP A 733 32.05 20.52 41.06
N GLU A 734 32.48 21.40 40.16
CA GLU A 734 33.29 21.06 38.97
C GLU A 734 34.68 20.52 39.38
N LEU A 735 35.30 21.13 40.39
CA LEU A 735 36.58 20.66 40.94
C LEU A 735 36.43 19.26 41.54
N HIS A 736 35.38 19.06 42.36
CA HIS A 736 35.07 17.77 42.98
C HIS A 736 34.87 16.65 41.93
N ILE A 737 34.14 16.92 40.84
CA ILE A 737 33.96 15.95 39.75
C ILE A 737 35.28 15.66 39.02
N SER A 738 36.09 16.69 38.76
CA SER A 738 37.38 16.55 38.08
C SER A 738 38.37 15.73 38.92
N GLU A 739 38.38 15.92 40.24
CA GLU A 739 39.17 15.12 41.19
C GLU A 739 38.79 13.64 41.12
N ILE A 740 37.49 13.32 41.07
CA ILE A 740 37.02 11.94 40.92
C ILE A 740 37.43 11.35 39.58
N GLN A 741 37.26 12.08 38.47
CA GLN A 741 37.66 11.61 37.14
C GLN A 741 39.16 11.33 37.08
N PHE A 742 39.98 12.20 37.69
CA PHE A 742 41.43 12.01 37.80
C PHE A 742 41.80 10.79 38.64
N GLU A 743 41.15 10.59 39.80
CA GLU A 743 41.34 9.42 40.66
C GLU A 743 40.98 8.12 39.94
N LEU A 744 39.85 8.10 39.23
CA LEU A 744 39.35 6.94 38.50
C LEU A 744 40.07 6.70 37.16
N LYS A 745 40.77 7.72 36.64
CA LYS A 745 41.30 7.77 35.26
C LYS A 745 40.24 7.46 34.21
N CYS A 746 39.02 7.96 34.41
CA CYS A 746 37.86 7.68 33.58
C CYS A 746 36.88 8.86 33.57
N ASN A 747 36.20 9.07 32.44
CA ASN A 747 35.15 10.09 32.30
C ASN A 747 33.80 9.66 32.91
N VAL A 748 33.66 8.37 33.24
CA VAL A 748 32.47 7.77 33.85
C VAL A 748 32.59 7.82 35.37
N VAL A 749 31.65 8.49 36.03
CA VAL A 749 31.65 8.74 37.47
C VAL A 749 30.46 8.04 38.14
N PRO A 750 30.69 7.10 39.07
CA PRO A 750 29.62 6.50 39.87
C PRO A 750 28.93 7.56 40.75
N ILE A 751 27.59 7.57 40.78
CA ILE A 751 26.82 8.59 41.50
C ILE A 751 27.16 8.65 43.00
N GLY A 752 27.47 7.53 43.65
CA GLY A 752 27.77 7.45 45.08
C GLY A 752 29.10 8.12 45.46
N LYS A 753 30.02 8.30 44.50
CA LYS A 753 31.26 9.07 44.70
C LYS A 753 31.02 10.59 44.67
N VAL A 754 29.89 11.06 44.11
CA VAL A 754 29.56 12.50 44.06
C VAL A 754 29.11 12.97 45.45
N LYS A 755 29.98 13.69 46.16
CA LYS A 755 29.71 14.26 47.49
C LYS A 755 29.30 15.73 47.46
N GLN A 756 29.60 16.42 46.36
CA GLN A 756 29.15 17.79 46.10
C GLN A 756 28.45 17.81 44.74
N GLY A 757 27.11 17.83 44.77
CA GLY A 757 26.27 17.71 43.57
C GLY A 757 25.47 18.97 43.28
N THR A 758 25.44 19.38 42.01
CA THR A 758 24.49 20.39 41.48
C THR A 758 23.11 19.78 41.16
N PHE A 759 22.18 20.60 40.63
CA PHE A 759 20.80 20.25 40.28
C PHE A 759 20.65 18.86 39.65
N TYR A 760 21.40 18.57 38.57
CA TYR A 760 21.23 17.31 37.86
C TYR A 760 21.74 16.07 38.60
N HIS A 761 22.82 16.20 39.37
CA HIS A 761 23.33 15.08 40.18
C HIS A 761 22.32 14.72 41.27
N ARG A 762 21.79 15.73 41.95
CA ARG A 762 20.79 15.55 43.01
C ARG A 762 19.49 14.99 42.45
N ALA A 763 18.99 15.54 41.33
CA ALA A 763 17.77 15.05 40.71
C ALA A 763 17.90 13.60 40.21
N LEU A 764 19.06 13.23 39.68
CA LEU A 764 19.35 11.85 39.28
C LEU A 764 19.41 10.91 40.49
N LEU A 765 20.12 11.27 41.55
CA LEU A 765 20.17 10.45 42.77
C LEU A 765 18.80 10.31 43.44
N PHE A 766 18.00 11.38 43.45
CA PHE A 766 16.63 11.36 43.93
C PHE A 766 15.80 10.35 43.14
N LYS A 767 15.81 10.42 41.80
CA LYS A 767 15.09 9.48 40.93
C LYS A 767 15.53 8.04 41.18
N VAL A 768 16.84 7.78 41.23
CA VAL A 768 17.40 6.43 41.43
C VAL A 768 16.96 5.83 42.76
N ILE A 769 17.04 6.58 43.86
CA ILE A 769 16.60 6.08 45.17
C ILE A 769 15.08 5.92 45.18
N ALA A 770 14.33 6.91 44.69
CA ALA A 770 12.88 6.88 44.60
C ALA A 770 12.38 5.62 43.87
N ASP A 771 12.97 5.29 42.72
CA ASP A 771 12.67 4.10 41.94
C ASP A 771 12.95 2.79 42.70
N ARG A 772 13.95 2.77 43.60
CA ARG A 772 14.29 1.60 44.44
C ARG A 772 13.38 1.43 45.64
N ILE A 773 12.87 2.52 46.20
CA ILE A 773 11.97 2.51 47.38
C ILE A 773 10.48 2.67 47.01
N GLY A 774 10.15 2.75 45.72
CA GLY A 774 8.75 2.79 45.25
C GLY A 774 8.08 4.17 45.33
N ILE A 775 8.86 5.26 45.32
CA ILE A 775 8.31 6.63 45.21
C ILE A 775 8.20 7.01 43.73
N SER A 776 6.97 7.33 43.31
CA SER A 776 6.68 7.78 41.94
C SER A 776 7.23 9.19 41.70
N CYS A 777 8.18 9.34 40.78
CA CYS A 777 8.67 10.65 40.35
C CYS A 777 9.20 10.62 38.91
N SER A 778 9.06 11.74 38.22
CA SER A 778 9.67 11.98 36.91
C SER A 778 11.06 12.60 37.06
N LEU A 779 11.90 12.49 36.04
CA LEU A 779 13.19 13.17 35.95
C LEU A 779 13.21 14.04 34.70
N VAL A 780 13.30 15.35 34.89
CA VAL A 780 13.21 16.34 33.82
C VAL A 780 14.54 17.06 33.68
N ARG A 781 15.08 17.11 32.46
CA ARG A 781 16.31 17.84 32.12
C ARG A 781 15.96 19.25 31.66
N GLY A 782 16.62 20.22 32.29
CA GLY A 782 16.62 21.63 31.88
C GLY A 782 17.82 22.00 31.03
N LYS A 783 18.01 23.31 30.85
CA LYS A 783 19.20 23.88 30.20
C LYS A 783 20.33 24.08 31.22
N TYR A 784 21.55 24.27 30.73
CA TYR A 784 22.71 24.67 31.56
C TYR A 784 22.95 23.77 32.79
N ASN A 785 22.97 22.45 32.59
CA ASN A 785 23.15 21.47 33.67
C ASN A 785 22.06 21.50 34.77
N ARG A 786 20.85 21.99 34.48
CA ARG A 786 19.70 21.81 35.38
C ARG A 786 18.97 20.50 35.11
N ALA A 787 18.51 19.87 36.17
CA ALA A 787 17.47 18.85 36.13
C ALA A 787 16.68 18.91 37.44
N TRP A 788 15.46 18.41 37.43
CA TRP A 788 14.58 18.39 38.60
C TRP A 788 13.67 17.17 38.56
N ASN A 789 13.04 16.88 39.70
CA ASN A 789 12.04 15.84 39.80
C ASN A 789 10.65 16.45 39.95
N GLU A 790 9.69 15.85 39.27
CA GLU A 790 8.27 16.18 39.39
C GLU A 790 7.57 14.99 40.04
N VAL A 791 6.74 15.25 41.04
CA VAL A 791 5.99 14.25 41.82
C VAL A 791 4.51 14.58 41.82
N GLU A 792 3.67 13.56 41.75
CA GLU A 792 2.23 13.70 41.89
C GLU A 792 1.81 13.36 43.32
N LEU A 793 1.21 14.32 44.02
CA LEU A 793 0.77 14.16 45.41
C LEU A 793 -0.69 14.55 45.56
N VAL A 794 -1.45 13.78 46.33
CA VAL A 794 -2.82 14.13 46.71
C VAL A 794 -2.76 15.14 47.85
N ASP A 795 -3.44 16.27 47.68
CA ASP A 795 -3.58 17.27 48.74
C ASP A 795 -4.58 16.80 49.80
N GLU A 796 -4.33 17.14 51.08
CA GLU A 796 -5.29 16.90 52.14
C GLU A 796 -6.55 17.76 51.94
N SER A 797 -7.73 17.18 52.19
CA SER A 797 -9.02 17.87 52.05
C SER A 797 -9.05 19.16 52.89
N PRO A 798 -9.26 20.34 52.28
CA PRO A 798 -9.51 21.55 53.05
C PRO A 798 -10.88 21.38 53.72
N GLN A 799 -10.87 21.12 55.04
CA GLN A 799 -12.01 21.00 55.99
C GLN A 799 -12.22 19.63 56.66
N GLY A 800 -11.28 18.68 56.56
CA GLY A 800 -11.32 17.46 57.40
C GLY A 800 -12.50 16.52 57.11
N ILE A 801 -13.05 16.57 55.89
CA ILE A 801 -14.04 15.60 55.42
C ILE A 801 -13.28 14.32 55.05
N ALA A 802 -13.29 13.34 55.95
CA ALA A 802 -12.71 12.03 55.69
C ALA A 802 -13.41 11.38 54.48
N GLY A 803 -12.65 11.02 53.45
CA GLY A 803 -13.13 10.24 52.29
C GLY A 803 -13.25 10.97 50.96
N LEU A 804 -12.93 12.27 50.87
CA LEU A 804 -12.87 12.99 49.59
C LEU A 804 -11.44 12.94 49.02
N LEU A 805 -11.18 12.00 48.11
CA LEU A 805 -9.92 11.95 47.35
C LEU A 805 -9.91 13.11 46.34
N LEU A 806 -9.10 14.14 46.60
CA LEU A 806 -8.81 15.18 45.62
C LEU A 806 -7.94 14.60 44.49
N PRO A 807 -8.04 15.13 43.26
CA PRO A 807 -7.13 14.73 42.20
C PRO A 807 -5.68 15.03 42.60
N PRO A 808 -4.73 14.15 42.26
CA PRO A 808 -3.31 14.40 42.51
C PRO A 808 -2.86 15.67 41.78
N ARG A 809 -1.93 16.40 42.41
CA ARG A 809 -1.32 17.60 41.85
C ARG A 809 0.18 17.39 41.68
N GLU A 810 0.70 17.91 40.59
CA GLU A 810 2.13 17.91 40.29
C GLU A 810 2.87 18.96 41.12
N TYR A 811 4.04 18.58 41.63
CA TYR A 811 4.96 19.43 42.37
C TYR A 811 6.39 19.20 41.90
N ILE A 812 7.18 20.26 41.81
CA ILE A 812 8.64 20.18 41.62
C ILE A 812 9.29 20.06 43.00
N VAL A 813 10.19 19.11 43.14
CA VAL A 813 10.93 18.90 44.40
C VAL A 813 12.18 19.79 44.41
N ASP A 814 12.26 20.72 45.37
CA ASP A 814 13.50 21.46 45.63
C ASP A 814 14.53 20.53 46.28
N LEU A 815 15.70 20.43 45.66
CA LEU A 815 16.84 19.64 46.14
C LEU A 815 18.07 20.52 46.43
N MET A 816 17.98 21.83 46.20
CA MET A 816 19.11 22.76 46.23
C MET A 816 18.99 23.77 47.36
N PHE A 817 17.92 24.57 47.40
CA PHE A 817 17.82 25.73 48.28
C PHE A 817 17.10 25.39 49.57
N GLU A 818 15.90 24.85 49.46
CA GLU A 818 15.11 24.35 50.59
C GLU A 818 14.74 22.88 50.35
N PRO A 819 15.68 21.93 50.58
CA PRO A 819 15.47 20.51 50.32
C PRO A 819 14.16 19.97 50.93
N GLY A 820 13.28 19.49 50.06
CA GLY A 820 11.95 18.98 50.42
C GLY A 820 10.81 19.99 50.27
N SER A 821 11.09 21.25 49.93
CA SER A 821 10.05 22.20 49.53
C SER A 821 9.38 21.74 48.22
N LEU A 822 8.06 21.84 48.16
CA LEU A 822 7.24 21.37 47.05
C LEU A 822 6.70 22.57 46.27
N ILE A 823 7.34 22.85 45.13
CA ILE A 823 7.09 24.04 44.33
C ILE A 823 5.99 23.74 43.31
N LYS A 824 4.96 24.60 43.24
CA LYS A 824 3.87 24.44 42.27
C LYS A 824 4.35 24.78 40.84
N PRO A 825 4.13 23.92 39.85
CA PRO A 825 4.41 24.23 38.45
C PRO A 825 3.72 25.52 38.00
N GLY A 826 4.42 26.33 37.21
CA GLY A 826 3.92 27.62 36.70
C GLY A 826 3.96 28.78 37.69
N SER A 827 4.50 28.58 38.91
CA SER A 827 4.79 29.69 39.82
C SER A 827 6.09 30.40 39.44
N ALA A 828 6.25 31.67 39.86
CA ALA A 828 7.50 32.42 39.68
C ALA A 828 8.70 31.72 40.36
N GLU A 829 8.43 30.98 41.43
CA GLU A 829 9.43 30.15 42.12
C GLU A 829 9.84 28.94 41.27
N ALA A 830 8.90 28.28 40.60
CA ALA A 830 9.21 27.19 39.66
C ALA A 830 10.06 27.69 38.48
N ASP A 831 9.73 28.86 37.93
CA ASP A 831 10.52 29.44 36.84
C ASP A 831 11.94 29.82 37.28
N GLN A 832 12.08 30.37 38.50
CA GLN A 832 13.39 30.60 39.08
C GLN A 832 14.15 29.27 39.22
N TYR A 833 13.55 28.25 39.81
CA TYR A 833 14.20 26.95 39.97
C TYR A 833 14.56 26.28 38.64
N LYS A 834 13.79 26.50 37.57
CA LYS A 834 14.05 25.93 36.23
C LYS A 834 15.08 26.71 35.41
N TYR A 835 15.15 28.03 35.55
CA TYR A 835 15.87 28.89 34.58
C TYR A 835 16.88 29.88 35.17
N ILE A 836 16.82 30.21 36.46
CA ILE A 836 17.59 31.29 37.11
C ILE A 836 18.44 30.72 38.22
#